data_AF-A0A7X2J1R7-F1
#
_entry.id   AF-A0A7X2J1R7-F1
#
_cell.length_a   1.000
_cell.length_b   1.000
_cell.length_c   1.000
_cell.angle_alpha   90.00
_cell.angle_beta   90.00
_cell.angle_gamma   90.00
#
_symmetry.space_group_name_H-M   'P 1'
#
loop_
_entity.id
_entity.type
_entity.pdbx_description
1 polymer ?
#
loop_
_entity_poly.entity_id
_entity_poly.type
_entity_poly.pdbx_seq_one_letter_code
_entity_poly.pdbx_strand_id
1 'polypeptide(L)'
;MSKKNAAKLGLTAAVAASAVVVGNPAQAATATQAESLVKTAETAAGQLKPFYTITNANQVAVTAEFTQKFNASGTAIRQAKAAVATLSGSQKTFLEYRIAQAEENHLRAARVIDAVKVGNELNAAVAVLNPFITSQNLEESTVAAYNAVSEAIRKSERVNGKVYGAAARDAVNNKFVLPAKIARETIIFEVSRYNLHKDIEKTVDEKRFAEVPEKVALLERLEARSILIKEDGNKLHPGKYPSLASIEAKLAADKARIVEKYTAALPAAVSEVKVLNAAQLQVVFNKAVDRASVLDASGNLRAGVVTVNSLDSVAPGSWTAQLSADGKELTLTSTSRLDKRYDVTIDNVKTTDNVAVAKKTSVISVSDSVRPTYAGVTYGPTGSAILTFSEPLNASAAEFAGALTVSGPTLVTVPAGNVSVSADRKVYTVVLPAAMTKDQNYTFTLTGLKDYANNLLSPNPVSDTVVRKDVDTVKPTVTAVESAGVGKVKVTFSEAVDAAAATLKVDGTTVAATTSLDANRTAVTFTASQLTAGVHSIEVAGVRDLAGNTMDAVTRVIQITADTTAPAFVSQSLKPVGSDQVLVVNYDEEVLVNAGLSVTGTYVNSNSITNNIAPITGAANLVVGSDKKSIEIKLPANAGNYTVTLPAGLARDAAGNLSAARTLTFTLGTPVDTTKPKVSTVVQTNDKLVVTFDRDVTAATALNAANYEIEGVASPFEGAPIFKGNARTVELTLKRDAITTSGARNFTVKNVATGSGVVMDAETVARSFNETVRPTVTAAKVLNSTQIELTFSEVVRDGSINGNDFSVFQGTSTTALGEVSEVITGNKAVITLSTPLTSLSGLVVRAQNGNDVTDQSGNALDFATINVQ
;
A
#
# COMPACT_ATOMS: atom_id res chain seq x y z
N MET A 1 53.28 33.07 15.02
CA MET A 1 53.65 33.32 16.43
C MET A 1 53.91 31.99 17.14
N SER A 2 54.92 31.96 18.03
CA SER A 2 55.34 30.87 18.94
C SER A 2 56.02 29.64 18.29
N LYS A 3 57.36 29.52 18.25
CA LYS A 3 58.40 29.20 19.27
C LYS A 3 58.63 27.69 19.53
N LYS A 4 59.86 27.27 19.16
CA LYS A 4 60.84 26.41 19.86
C LYS A 4 60.54 24.92 20.13
N ASN A 5 61.40 24.03 19.61
CA ASN A 5 62.58 23.55 20.36
C ASN A 5 63.57 22.78 19.47
N ALA A 6 64.86 22.97 19.76
CA ALA A 6 66.01 22.42 19.08
C ALA A 6 66.52 21.14 19.78
N ALA A 7 67.15 20.25 19.02
CA ALA A 7 68.17 19.33 19.53
C ALA A 7 69.26 19.13 18.46
N LYS A 8 70.44 19.71 18.75
CA LYS A 8 71.72 19.48 18.09
C LYS A 8 72.27 18.12 18.54
N LEU A 9 72.76 17.32 17.60
CA LEU A 9 73.82 16.30 17.75
C LEU A 9 74.55 16.35 16.39
N GLY A 10 75.75 16.91 16.25
CA GLY A 10 76.96 16.56 16.98
C GLY A 10 77.86 15.74 16.05
N LEU A 11 78.39 16.37 14.99
CA LEU A 11 79.45 15.81 14.13
C LEU A 11 80.76 15.85 14.93
N THR A 12 81.12 14.76 15.59
CA THR A 12 82.47 14.54 16.12
C THR A 12 83.23 13.61 15.19
N ALA A 13 84.20 14.19 14.49
CA ALA A 13 85.27 13.45 13.84
C ALA A 13 86.12 12.77 14.93
N ALA A 14 86.06 11.45 14.99
CA ALA A 14 87.03 10.64 15.72
C ALA A 14 87.95 9.99 14.68
N VAL A 15 89.16 10.55 14.58
CA VAL A 15 90.31 9.94 13.91
C VAL A 15 90.67 8.69 14.70
N ALA A 16 90.34 7.51 14.17
CA ALA A 16 90.90 6.24 14.63
C ALA A 16 92.05 5.87 13.70
N ALA A 17 93.25 5.98 14.26
CA ALA A 17 94.51 5.67 13.63
C ALA A 17 94.54 4.23 13.07
N SER A 18 95.09 4.11 11.88
CA SER A 18 95.41 2.87 11.20
C SER A 18 96.32 1.98 12.06
N ALA A 19 95.78 0.86 12.54
CA ALA A 19 96.59 -0.35 12.69
C ALA A 19 96.53 -1.07 11.34
N VAL A 20 97.58 -0.89 10.55
CA VAL A 20 97.82 -1.64 9.30
C VAL A 20 98.08 -3.09 9.69
N VAL A 21 97.03 -3.90 9.70
CA VAL A 21 97.20 -5.31 9.33
C VAL A 21 97.36 -5.28 7.82
N VAL A 22 98.56 -5.62 7.34
CA VAL A 22 98.87 -5.80 5.92
C VAL A 22 97.96 -6.92 5.41
N GLY A 23 96.78 -6.56 4.95
CA GLY A 23 95.98 -7.41 4.08
C GLY A 23 96.77 -7.63 2.80
N ASN A 24 96.89 -8.88 2.39
CA ASN A 24 97.47 -9.28 1.11
C ASN A 24 96.93 -8.34 -0.01
N PRO A 25 97.77 -7.76 -0.90
CA PRO A 25 97.30 -6.92 -2.01
C PRO A 25 96.18 -7.58 -2.83
N ALA A 26 96.19 -8.92 -2.92
CA ALA A 26 95.13 -9.71 -3.54
C ALA A 26 93.79 -9.62 -2.78
N GLN A 27 93.81 -9.61 -1.44
CA GLN A 27 92.61 -9.46 -0.59
C GLN A 27 92.01 -8.04 -0.68
N ALA A 28 92.86 -7.01 -0.75
CA ALA A 28 92.42 -5.63 -0.95
C ALA A 28 91.79 -5.41 -2.34
N ALA A 29 92.38 -5.98 -3.40
CA ALA A 29 91.83 -5.93 -4.75
C ALA A 29 90.49 -6.69 -4.89
N THR A 30 90.36 -7.88 -4.28
CA THR A 30 89.09 -8.62 -4.25
C THR A 30 87.99 -7.88 -3.47
N ALA A 31 88.36 -7.19 -2.39
CA ALA A 31 87.44 -6.38 -1.60
C ALA A 31 86.93 -5.16 -2.39
N THR A 32 87.79 -4.51 -3.19
CA THR A 32 87.39 -3.42 -4.10
C THR A 32 86.47 -3.91 -5.24
N GLN A 33 86.70 -5.12 -5.76
CA GLN A 33 85.86 -5.71 -6.80
C GLN A 33 84.46 -6.09 -6.27
N ALA A 34 84.37 -6.69 -5.08
CA ALA A 34 83.09 -7.00 -4.44
C ALA A 34 82.27 -5.73 -4.13
N GLU A 35 82.93 -4.68 -3.63
CA GLU A 35 82.32 -3.35 -3.43
C GLU A 35 81.76 -2.77 -4.74
N SER A 36 82.49 -2.88 -5.85
CA SER A 36 82.03 -2.43 -7.17
C SER A 36 80.79 -3.19 -7.67
N LEU A 37 80.77 -4.51 -7.48
CA LEU A 37 79.62 -5.34 -7.85
C LEU A 37 78.40 -5.06 -6.97
N VAL A 38 78.59 -4.83 -5.66
CA VAL A 38 77.51 -4.40 -4.77
C VAL A 38 76.96 -3.05 -5.21
N LYS A 39 77.81 -2.07 -5.55
CA LYS A 39 77.37 -0.77 -6.08
C LYS A 39 76.61 -0.93 -7.41
N THR A 40 77.02 -1.87 -8.25
CA THR A 40 76.31 -2.21 -9.50
C THR A 40 74.94 -2.80 -9.20
N ALA A 41 74.84 -3.72 -8.24
CA ALA A 41 73.58 -4.31 -7.79
C ALA A 41 72.64 -3.27 -7.17
N GLU A 42 73.15 -2.36 -6.34
CA GLU A 42 72.38 -1.24 -5.77
C GLU A 42 71.87 -0.30 -6.86
N THR A 43 72.72 0.01 -7.85
CA THR A 43 72.34 0.87 -8.98
C THR A 43 71.25 0.21 -9.82
N ALA A 44 71.44 -1.07 -10.18
CA ALA A 44 70.48 -1.81 -10.97
C ALA A 44 69.15 -2.04 -10.23
N ALA A 45 69.18 -2.34 -8.92
CA ALA A 45 67.98 -2.46 -8.10
C ALA A 45 67.32 -1.09 -7.84
N GLY A 46 68.09 -0.02 -7.70
CA GLY A 46 67.59 1.35 -7.57
C GLY A 46 66.83 1.82 -8.80
N GLN A 47 67.24 1.36 -10.00
CA GLN A 47 66.51 1.58 -11.24
C GLN A 47 65.13 0.88 -11.28
N LEU A 48 64.83 -0.04 -10.35
CA LEU A 48 63.51 -0.67 -10.25
C LEU A 48 62.48 0.18 -9.52
N LYS A 49 62.92 1.19 -8.77
CA LYS A 49 62.06 2.02 -7.91
C LYS A 49 60.80 2.53 -8.63
N PRO A 50 60.89 3.10 -9.85
CA PRO A 50 59.71 3.59 -10.56
C PRO A 50 58.63 2.53 -10.83
N PHE A 51 59.00 1.24 -10.91
CA PHE A 51 58.06 0.16 -11.25
C PHE A 51 57.31 -0.41 -10.03
N TYR A 52 57.73 -0.09 -8.80
CA TYR A 52 56.99 -0.46 -7.59
C TYR A 52 56.50 0.74 -6.77
N THR A 53 56.96 1.96 -7.06
CA THR A 53 56.38 3.20 -6.51
C THR A 53 55.29 3.75 -7.43
N ILE A 54 54.31 2.90 -7.73
CA ILE A 54 53.19 3.21 -8.61
C ILE A 54 52.17 4.10 -7.89
N THR A 55 51.64 5.11 -8.57
CA THR A 55 50.64 6.03 -8.02
C THR A 55 49.28 5.94 -8.71
N ASN A 56 49.19 5.31 -9.88
CA ASN A 56 47.93 5.16 -10.62
C ASN A 56 47.90 3.89 -11.49
N ALA A 57 46.70 3.49 -11.89
CA ALA A 57 46.45 2.24 -12.62
C ALA A 57 47.17 2.16 -13.99
N ASN A 58 47.43 3.27 -14.67
CA ASN A 58 48.07 3.27 -16.00
C ASN A 58 49.53 2.83 -15.93
N GLN A 59 50.19 3.00 -14.78
CA GLN A 59 51.57 2.58 -14.54
C GLN A 59 51.69 1.09 -14.19
N VAL A 60 50.58 0.41 -13.92
CA VAL A 60 50.58 -1.01 -13.54
C VAL A 60 50.77 -1.86 -14.79
N ALA A 61 52.00 -2.02 -15.26
CA ALA A 61 52.33 -2.80 -16.44
C ALA A 61 53.71 -3.45 -16.32
N VAL A 62 53.86 -4.64 -16.89
CA VAL A 62 55.16 -5.27 -17.10
C VAL A 62 55.65 -4.91 -18.50
N THR A 63 56.37 -3.80 -18.60
CA THR A 63 56.93 -3.33 -19.87
C THR A 63 58.21 -4.09 -20.22
N ALA A 64 58.65 -3.98 -21.49
CA ALA A 64 59.94 -4.53 -21.91
C ALA A 64 61.09 -3.93 -21.10
N GLU A 65 61.05 -2.63 -20.82
CA GLU A 65 62.03 -1.94 -19.99
C GLU A 65 62.02 -2.46 -18.54
N PHE A 66 60.83 -2.66 -17.94
CA PHE A 66 60.72 -3.21 -16.60
C PHE A 66 61.33 -4.62 -16.55
N THR A 67 60.98 -5.47 -17.51
CA THR A 67 61.50 -6.84 -17.60
C THR A 67 63.02 -6.86 -17.75
N GLN A 68 63.57 -5.99 -18.61
CA GLN A 68 65.02 -5.85 -18.81
C GLN A 68 65.72 -5.43 -17.51
N LYS A 69 65.24 -4.37 -16.86
CA LYS A 69 65.81 -3.85 -15.61
C LYS A 69 65.68 -4.85 -14.46
N PHE A 70 64.57 -5.58 -14.38
CA PHE A 70 64.35 -6.64 -13.38
C PHE A 70 65.36 -7.77 -13.54
N ASN A 71 65.55 -8.26 -14.78
CA ASN A 71 66.53 -9.31 -15.08
C ASN A 71 67.97 -8.84 -14.85
N ALA A 72 68.30 -7.60 -15.23
CA ALA A 72 69.60 -6.98 -14.99
C ALA A 72 69.90 -6.85 -13.49
N SER A 73 68.93 -6.36 -12.70
CA SER A 73 69.02 -6.28 -11.24
C SER A 73 69.23 -7.66 -10.60
N GLY A 74 68.44 -8.66 -10.98
CA GLY A 74 68.60 -10.02 -10.47
C GLY A 74 69.97 -10.62 -10.80
N THR A 75 70.50 -10.33 -12.00
CA THR A 75 71.84 -10.77 -12.41
C THR A 75 72.93 -10.08 -11.60
N ALA A 76 72.85 -8.75 -11.45
CA ALA A 76 73.80 -7.97 -10.66
C ALA A 76 73.80 -8.38 -9.18
N ILE A 77 72.63 -8.64 -8.59
CA ILE A 77 72.50 -9.15 -7.21
C ILE A 77 73.16 -10.52 -7.06
N ARG A 78 72.95 -11.45 -8.00
CA ARG A 78 73.60 -12.78 -7.96
C ARG A 78 75.12 -12.66 -8.05
N GLN A 79 75.62 -11.81 -8.94
CA GLN A 79 77.06 -11.55 -9.09
C GLN A 79 77.65 -10.92 -7.83
N ALA A 80 76.98 -9.93 -7.23
CA ALA A 80 77.38 -9.32 -5.97
C ALA A 80 77.39 -10.33 -4.81
N LYS A 81 76.36 -11.18 -4.70
CA LYS A 81 76.31 -12.26 -3.70
C LYS A 81 77.47 -13.23 -3.84
N ALA A 82 77.76 -13.68 -5.06
CA ALA A 82 78.87 -14.59 -5.33
C ALA A 82 80.22 -13.96 -4.94
N ALA A 83 80.42 -12.67 -5.24
CA ALA A 83 81.65 -11.95 -4.89
C ALA A 83 81.79 -11.65 -3.40
N VAL A 84 80.70 -11.35 -2.68
CA VAL A 84 80.73 -11.09 -1.23
C VAL A 84 80.88 -12.38 -0.42
N ALA A 85 80.42 -13.52 -0.94
CA ALA A 85 80.55 -14.82 -0.28
C ALA A 85 82.01 -15.20 0.00
N THR A 86 82.96 -14.74 -0.83
CA THR A 86 84.40 -15.00 -0.69
C THR A 86 85.09 -14.12 0.36
N LEU A 87 84.38 -13.16 0.95
CA LEU A 87 84.90 -12.25 1.99
C LEU A 87 84.62 -12.80 3.41
N SER A 88 85.22 -12.17 4.42
CA SER A 88 85.02 -12.48 5.85
C SER A 88 85.08 -11.23 6.72
N GLY A 89 84.51 -11.29 7.92
CA GLY A 89 84.56 -10.18 8.90
C GLY A 89 83.55 -9.05 8.64
N SER A 90 83.77 -7.89 9.27
CA SER A 90 82.83 -6.76 9.29
C SER A 90 82.49 -6.21 7.90
N GLN A 91 83.44 -6.24 6.96
CA GLN A 91 83.23 -5.79 5.58
C GLN A 91 82.20 -6.66 4.85
N LYS A 92 82.23 -7.99 5.04
CA LYS A 92 81.22 -8.89 4.49
C LYS A 92 79.84 -8.56 5.03
N THR A 93 79.70 -8.41 6.35
CA THR A 93 78.42 -8.08 6.99
C THR A 93 77.85 -6.76 6.47
N PHE A 94 78.68 -5.74 6.26
CA PHE A 94 78.25 -4.46 5.69
C PHE A 94 77.78 -4.60 4.24
N LEU A 95 78.51 -5.35 3.41
CA LEU A 95 78.14 -5.59 2.00
C LEU A 95 76.89 -6.47 1.87
N GLU A 96 76.72 -7.47 2.74
CA GLU A 96 75.52 -8.30 2.81
C GLU A 96 74.27 -7.48 3.18
N TYR A 97 74.40 -6.54 4.12
CA TYR A 97 73.32 -5.60 4.45
C TYR A 97 72.90 -4.77 3.23
N ARG A 98 73.87 -4.25 2.47
CA ARG A 98 73.62 -3.49 1.23
C ARG A 98 72.98 -4.34 0.13
N ILE A 99 73.45 -5.58 -0.04
CA ILE A 99 72.81 -6.55 -0.94
C ILE A 99 71.36 -6.79 -0.50
N ALA A 100 71.09 -6.97 0.80
CA ALA A 100 69.74 -7.20 1.29
C ALA A 100 68.79 -6.04 0.94
N GLN A 101 69.25 -4.79 0.94
CA GLN A 101 68.47 -3.65 0.45
C GLN A 101 68.18 -3.74 -1.06
N ALA A 102 69.15 -4.17 -1.86
CA ALA A 102 68.94 -4.43 -3.28
C ALA A 102 67.96 -5.58 -3.53
N GLU A 103 68.04 -6.66 -2.73
CA GLU A 103 67.09 -7.78 -2.76
C GLU A 103 65.69 -7.37 -2.37
N GLU A 104 65.54 -6.49 -1.37
CA GLU A 104 64.24 -5.96 -0.99
C GLU A 104 63.61 -5.18 -2.15
N ASN A 105 64.37 -4.30 -2.81
CA ASN A 105 63.88 -3.57 -3.98
C ASN A 105 63.53 -4.50 -5.15
N HIS A 106 64.31 -5.56 -5.36
CA HIS A 106 64.02 -6.60 -6.35
C HIS A 106 62.74 -7.37 -6.01
N LEU A 107 62.54 -7.73 -4.74
CA LEU A 107 61.32 -8.42 -4.27
C LEU A 107 60.08 -7.53 -4.42
N ARG A 108 60.17 -6.24 -4.07
CA ARG A 108 59.08 -5.28 -4.28
C ARG A 108 58.64 -5.23 -5.73
N ALA A 109 59.60 -5.22 -6.66
CA ALA A 109 59.34 -5.30 -8.08
C ALA A 109 58.71 -6.65 -8.49
N ALA A 110 59.20 -7.78 -7.96
CA ALA A 110 58.63 -9.10 -8.23
C ALA A 110 57.15 -9.20 -7.82
N ARG A 111 56.76 -8.57 -6.71
CA ARG A 111 55.35 -8.54 -6.27
C ARG A 111 54.43 -7.81 -7.25
N VAL A 112 54.93 -6.77 -7.93
CA VAL A 112 54.18 -6.10 -9.00
C VAL A 112 54.00 -7.01 -10.20
N ILE A 113 55.04 -7.78 -10.57
CA ILE A 113 54.98 -8.77 -11.66
C ILE A 113 53.93 -9.85 -11.34
N ASP A 114 53.96 -10.43 -10.13
CA ASP A 114 52.97 -11.41 -9.66
C ASP A 114 51.54 -10.85 -9.73
N ALA A 115 51.36 -9.60 -9.28
CA ALA A 115 50.06 -8.95 -9.28
C ALA A 115 49.52 -8.68 -10.70
N VAL A 116 50.38 -8.28 -11.63
CA VAL A 116 50.01 -8.13 -13.06
C VAL A 116 49.63 -9.48 -13.67
N LYS A 117 50.39 -10.54 -13.37
CA LYS A 117 50.08 -11.89 -13.86
C LYS A 117 48.70 -12.36 -13.40
N VAL A 118 48.43 -12.34 -12.10
CA VAL A 118 47.14 -12.79 -11.54
C VAL A 118 46.01 -11.83 -11.93
N GLY A 119 46.29 -10.53 -12.06
CA GLY A 119 45.34 -9.56 -12.61
C GLY A 119 44.93 -9.86 -14.06
N ASN A 120 45.86 -10.33 -14.89
CA ASN A 120 45.55 -10.76 -16.26
C ASN A 120 44.72 -12.06 -16.29
N GLU A 121 44.98 -13.01 -15.39
CA GLU A 121 44.13 -14.21 -15.22
C GLU A 121 42.71 -13.82 -14.80
N LEU A 122 42.56 -12.85 -13.89
CA LEU A 122 41.27 -12.30 -13.48
C LEU A 122 40.55 -11.63 -14.66
N ASN A 123 41.26 -10.82 -15.45
CA ASN A 123 40.69 -10.20 -16.65
C ASN A 123 40.22 -11.25 -17.67
N ALA A 124 40.93 -12.37 -17.81
CA ALA A 124 40.50 -13.47 -18.67
C ALA A 124 39.19 -14.11 -18.17
N ALA A 125 39.04 -14.33 -16.86
CA ALA A 125 37.78 -14.83 -16.29
C ALA A 125 36.63 -13.83 -16.50
N VAL A 126 36.89 -12.54 -16.31
CA VAL A 126 35.91 -11.47 -16.58
C VAL A 126 35.53 -11.43 -18.06
N ALA A 127 36.48 -11.65 -18.97
CA ALA A 127 36.23 -11.73 -20.41
C ALA A 127 35.33 -12.91 -20.81
N VAL A 128 35.24 -13.97 -19.99
CA VAL A 128 34.28 -15.07 -20.17
C VAL A 128 32.90 -14.72 -19.62
N LEU A 129 32.82 -13.99 -18.49
CA LEU A 129 31.55 -13.60 -17.88
C LEU A 129 30.84 -12.47 -18.66
N ASN A 130 31.59 -11.47 -19.12
CA ASN A 130 31.03 -10.27 -19.75
C ASN A 130 30.12 -10.57 -20.96
N PRO A 131 30.44 -11.50 -21.87
CA PRO A 131 29.53 -11.89 -22.94
C PRO A 131 28.14 -12.32 -22.45
N PHE A 132 28.03 -13.04 -21.32
CA PHE A 132 26.74 -13.42 -20.73
C PHE A 132 25.98 -12.21 -20.18
N ILE A 133 26.70 -11.27 -19.54
CA ILE A 133 26.12 -10.02 -19.05
C ILE A 133 25.61 -9.16 -20.22
N THR A 134 26.42 -9.02 -21.28
CA THR A 134 26.09 -8.22 -22.46
C THR A 134 24.95 -8.83 -23.27
N SER A 135 24.98 -10.15 -23.49
CA SER A 135 23.88 -10.87 -24.15
C SER A 135 22.65 -11.06 -23.26
N GLN A 136 22.77 -10.76 -21.96
CA GLN A 136 21.74 -10.96 -20.94
C GLN A 136 21.19 -12.40 -20.96
N ASN A 137 22.09 -13.37 -21.14
CA ASN A 137 21.74 -14.78 -21.10
C ASN A 137 22.07 -15.36 -19.72
N LEU A 138 21.05 -15.87 -19.02
CA LEU A 138 21.20 -16.51 -17.72
C LEU A 138 20.90 -18.01 -17.82
N GLU A 139 21.99 -18.78 -17.76
CA GLU A 139 22.03 -20.22 -17.90
C GLU A 139 23.12 -20.82 -16.99
N GLU A 140 23.29 -22.14 -16.98
CA GLU A 140 24.28 -22.80 -16.12
C GLU A 140 25.73 -22.37 -16.41
N SER A 141 26.05 -22.10 -17.68
CA SER A 141 27.34 -21.53 -18.11
C SER A 141 27.58 -20.15 -17.52
N THR A 142 26.55 -19.31 -17.42
CA THR A 142 26.62 -17.99 -16.76
C THR A 142 26.95 -18.15 -15.28
N VAL A 143 26.30 -19.09 -14.59
CA VAL A 143 26.57 -19.38 -13.17
C VAL A 143 28.00 -19.87 -12.97
N ALA A 144 28.50 -20.75 -13.86
CA ALA A 144 29.88 -21.23 -13.82
C ALA A 144 30.89 -20.09 -14.03
N ALA A 145 30.66 -19.20 -15.01
CA ALA A 145 31.51 -18.04 -15.26
C ALA A 145 31.52 -17.05 -14.09
N TYR A 146 30.36 -16.79 -13.47
CA TYR A 146 30.23 -15.96 -12.26
C TYR A 146 31.03 -16.55 -11.09
N ASN A 147 30.97 -17.86 -10.89
CA ASN A 147 31.73 -18.55 -9.84
C ASN A 147 33.24 -18.47 -10.10
N ALA A 148 33.68 -18.65 -11.34
CA ALA A 148 35.09 -18.53 -11.73
C ALA A 148 35.65 -17.12 -11.48
N VAL A 149 34.90 -16.07 -11.82
CA VAL A 149 35.28 -14.68 -11.50
C VAL A 149 35.34 -14.48 -9.98
N SER A 150 34.36 -14.98 -9.24
CA SER A 150 34.33 -14.88 -7.77
C SER A 150 35.56 -15.50 -7.11
N GLU A 151 36.05 -16.63 -7.63
CA GLU A 151 37.28 -17.28 -7.15
C GLU A 151 38.54 -16.50 -7.57
N ALA A 152 38.60 -16.03 -8.81
CA ALA A 152 39.73 -15.26 -9.32
C ALA A 152 39.92 -13.91 -8.59
N ILE A 153 38.83 -13.23 -8.18
CA ILE A 153 38.89 -12.02 -7.34
C ILE A 153 39.62 -12.31 -6.03
N ARG A 154 39.21 -13.37 -5.30
CA ARG A 154 39.85 -13.77 -4.03
C ARG A 154 41.33 -14.09 -4.20
N LYS A 155 41.71 -14.69 -5.33
CA LYS A 155 43.13 -14.96 -5.67
C LYS A 155 43.90 -13.65 -5.90
N SER A 156 43.34 -12.73 -6.69
CA SER A 156 43.98 -11.44 -7.01
C SER A 156 44.15 -10.56 -5.78
N GLU A 157 43.13 -10.41 -4.93
CA GLU A 157 43.22 -9.58 -3.71
C GLU A 157 44.33 -10.05 -2.76
N ARG A 158 44.49 -11.37 -2.63
CA ARG A 158 45.54 -11.99 -1.80
C ARG A 158 46.95 -11.69 -2.33
N VAL A 159 47.13 -11.64 -3.65
CA VAL A 159 48.42 -11.33 -4.28
C VAL A 159 48.69 -9.83 -4.23
N ASN A 160 47.70 -9.01 -4.55
CA ASN A 160 47.78 -7.55 -4.52
C ASN A 160 48.12 -7.03 -3.11
N GLY A 161 47.62 -7.68 -2.05
CA GLY A 161 47.96 -7.36 -0.67
C GLY A 161 49.46 -7.38 -0.34
N LYS A 162 50.27 -8.10 -1.13
CA LYS A 162 51.73 -8.22 -0.98
C LYS A 162 52.52 -7.13 -1.72
N VAL A 163 51.87 -6.29 -2.53
CA VAL A 163 52.54 -5.18 -3.24
C VAL A 163 52.94 -4.10 -2.24
N TYR A 164 54.14 -3.53 -2.43
CA TYR A 164 54.72 -2.56 -1.51
C TYR A 164 54.14 -1.16 -1.73
N GLY A 165 53.65 -0.55 -0.65
CA GLY A 165 53.07 0.80 -0.65
C GLY A 165 51.55 0.80 -0.88
N ALA A 166 50.83 1.62 -0.12
CA ALA A 166 49.37 1.72 -0.21
C ALA A 166 48.91 2.17 -1.62
N ALA A 167 49.50 3.24 -2.15
CA ALA A 167 49.16 3.75 -3.48
C ALA A 167 49.35 2.72 -4.61
N ALA A 168 50.38 1.88 -4.52
CA ALA A 168 50.62 0.82 -5.50
C ALA A 168 49.57 -0.30 -5.39
N ARG A 169 49.15 -0.67 -4.17
CA ARG A 169 48.05 -1.63 -3.95
C ARG A 169 46.74 -1.09 -4.51
N ASP A 170 46.44 0.18 -4.27
CA ASP A 170 45.24 0.84 -4.79
C ASP A 170 45.26 0.88 -6.32
N ALA A 171 46.40 1.23 -6.93
CA ALA A 171 46.56 1.23 -8.38
C ALA A 171 46.33 -0.16 -9.01
N VAL A 172 46.87 -1.23 -8.42
CA VAL A 172 46.69 -2.60 -8.90
C VAL A 172 45.23 -3.06 -8.71
N ASN A 173 44.62 -2.77 -7.56
CA ASN A 173 43.22 -3.10 -7.30
C ASN A 173 42.28 -2.35 -8.25
N ASN A 174 42.52 -1.07 -8.49
CA ASN A 174 41.76 -0.25 -9.44
C ASN A 174 41.89 -0.76 -10.88
N LYS A 175 43.04 -1.32 -11.26
CA LYS A 175 43.25 -1.89 -12.58
C LYS A 175 42.53 -3.22 -12.80
N PHE A 176 42.57 -4.13 -11.82
CA PHE A 176 42.15 -5.52 -12.01
C PHE A 176 40.94 -5.93 -11.17
N VAL A 177 40.95 -5.64 -9.88
CA VAL A 177 39.92 -6.12 -8.93
C VAL A 177 38.63 -5.34 -9.07
N LEU A 178 38.71 -4.01 -9.21
CA LEU A 178 37.54 -3.15 -9.28
C LEU A 178 36.64 -3.50 -10.49
N PRO A 179 37.15 -3.60 -11.73
CA PRO A 179 36.32 -4.02 -12.88
C PRO A 179 35.70 -5.42 -12.69
N ALA A 180 36.42 -6.35 -12.07
CA ALA A 180 35.93 -7.69 -11.84
C ALA A 180 34.82 -7.75 -10.78
N LYS A 181 34.96 -6.97 -9.69
CA LYS A 181 33.91 -6.84 -8.66
C LYS A 181 32.64 -6.26 -9.23
N ILE A 182 32.77 -5.20 -10.05
CA ILE A 182 31.64 -4.62 -10.77
C ILE A 182 30.95 -5.67 -11.64
N ALA A 183 31.69 -6.42 -12.46
CA ALA A 183 31.11 -7.47 -13.31
C ALA A 183 30.42 -8.57 -12.49
N ARG A 184 31.01 -9.00 -11.37
CA ARG A 184 30.43 -9.98 -10.45
C ARG A 184 29.15 -9.45 -9.77
N GLU A 185 29.20 -8.25 -9.21
CA GLU A 185 28.10 -7.62 -8.48
C GLU A 185 26.94 -7.25 -9.40
N THR A 186 27.22 -7.01 -10.69
CA THR A 186 26.20 -6.78 -11.71
C THR A 186 25.20 -7.93 -11.83
N ILE A 187 25.62 -9.19 -11.60
CA ILE A 187 24.80 -10.39 -11.84
C ILE A 187 24.60 -11.29 -10.60
N ILE A 188 25.05 -10.86 -9.41
CA ILE A 188 25.08 -11.69 -8.21
C ILE A 188 23.69 -12.18 -7.76
N PHE A 189 22.69 -11.30 -7.80
CA PHE A 189 21.35 -11.61 -7.32
C PHE A 189 20.53 -12.35 -8.37
N GLU A 190 20.83 -12.15 -9.65
CA GLU A 190 20.24 -12.88 -10.77
C GLU A 190 20.67 -14.34 -10.71
N VAL A 191 21.97 -14.61 -10.53
CA VAL A 191 22.48 -15.97 -10.30
C VAL A 191 21.85 -16.58 -9.06
N SER A 192 21.69 -15.82 -7.97
CA SER A 192 21.07 -16.30 -6.73
C SER A 192 19.60 -16.67 -6.94
N ARG A 193 18.83 -15.83 -7.64
CA ARG A 193 17.41 -16.06 -7.97
C ARG A 193 17.24 -17.23 -8.92
N TYR A 194 18.09 -17.37 -9.93
CA TYR A 194 18.08 -18.51 -10.85
C TYR A 194 18.26 -19.85 -10.12
N ASN A 195 19.23 -19.92 -9.21
CA ASN A 195 19.43 -21.11 -8.39
C ASN A 195 18.23 -21.35 -7.45
N LEU A 196 17.67 -20.29 -6.86
CA LEU A 196 16.51 -20.39 -5.99
C LEU A 196 15.24 -20.82 -6.75
N HIS A 197 15.05 -20.41 -8.00
CA HIS A 197 13.97 -20.92 -8.86
C HIS A 197 14.07 -22.43 -9.04
N LYS A 198 15.25 -22.94 -9.37
CA LYS A 198 15.48 -24.40 -9.49
C LYS A 198 15.19 -25.12 -8.18
N ASP A 199 15.57 -24.54 -7.04
CA ASP A 199 15.31 -25.09 -5.71
C ASP A 199 13.81 -25.08 -5.34
N ILE A 200 13.09 -23.99 -5.63
CA ILE A 200 11.64 -23.91 -5.43
C ILE A 200 10.94 -24.93 -6.34
N GLU A 201 11.31 -25.00 -7.62
CA GLU A 201 10.71 -25.94 -8.55
C GLU A 201 10.92 -27.39 -8.10
N LYS A 202 12.13 -27.74 -7.66
CA LYS A 202 12.42 -29.03 -7.04
C LYS A 202 11.58 -29.27 -5.78
N THR A 203 11.41 -28.26 -4.94
CA THR A 203 10.57 -28.34 -3.72
C THR A 203 9.10 -28.63 -4.07
N VAL A 204 8.58 -28.03 -5.15
CA VAL A 204 7.24 -28.31 -5.68
C VAL A 204 7.16 -29.74 -6.21
N ASP A 205 8.14 -30.20 -6.97
CA ASP A 205 8.19 -31.57 -7.53
C ASP A 205 8.28 -32.64 -6.43
N GLU A 206 9.02 -32.37 -5.35
CA GLU A 206 9.12 -33.21 -4.16
C GLU A 206 7.89 -33.10 -3.22
N LYS A 207 6.87 -32.31 -3.59
CA LYS A 207 5.64 -32.07 -2.82
C LYS A 207 5.86 -31.49 -1.42
N ARG A 208 6.96 -30.79 -1.20
CA ARG A 208 7.31 -30.11 0.06
C ARG A 208 6.68 -28.72 0.13
N PHE A 209 5.37 -28.65 -0.05
CA PHE A 209 4.62 -27.41 -0.28
C PHE A 209 4.75 -26.36 0.84
N ALA A 210 4.92 -26.79 2.10
CA ALA A 210 5.06 -25.89 3.24
C ALA A 210 6.29 -24.96 3.16
N GLU A 211 7.33 -25.36 2.43
CA GLU A 211 8.57 -24.59 2.30
C GLU A 211 8.53 -23.56 1.16
N VAL A 212 7.59 -23.73 0.21
CA VAL A 212 7.50 -22.89 -1.00
C VAL A 212 7.23 -21.42 -0.66
N PRO A 213 6.27 -21.06 0.24
CA PRO A 213 6.00 -19.66 0.56
C PRO A 213 7.23 -18.91 1.09
N GLU A 214 8.02 -19.52 1.98
CA GLU A 214 9.22 -18.89 2.55
C GLU A 214 10.31 -18.68 1.49
N LYS A 215 10.48 -19.63 0.56
CA LYS A 215 11.44 -19.52 -0.54
C LYS A 215 10.99 -18.47 -1.56
N VAL A 216 9.69 -18.35 -1.85
CA VAL A 216 9.14 -17.28 -2.69
C VAL A 216 9.33 -15.91 -2.04
N ALA A 217 9.13 -15.78 -0.72
CA ALA A 217 9.42 -14.54 0.01
C ALA A 217 10.92 -14.20 0.00
N LEU A 218 11.81 -15.20 0.06
CA LEU A 218 13.24 -14.98 -0.15
C LEU A 218 13.54 -14.49 -1.56
N LEU A 219 12.91 -15.06 -2.58
CA LEU A 219 13.06 -14.65 -3.98
C LEU A 219 12.71 -13.16 -4.17
N GLU A 220 11.61 -12.70 -3.55
CA GLU A 220 11.18 -11.30 -3.58
C GLU A 220 12.18 -10.36 -2.89
N ARG A 221 12.76 -10.79 -1.76
CA ARG A 221 13.85 -10.04 -1.12
C ARG A 221 15.09 -9.95 -1.98
N LEU A 222 15.43 -11.02 -2.72
CA LEU A 222 16.57 -11.01 -3.63
C LEU A 222 16.33 -10.13 -4.87
N GLU A 223 15.09 -10.09 -5.36
CA GLU A 223 14.66 -9.18 -6.43
C GLU A 223 14.80 -7.71 -6.02
N ALA A 224 14.31 -7.35 -4.83
CA ALA A 224 14.51 -5.99 -4.31
C ALA A 224 16.01 -5.65 -4.13
N ARG A 225 16.82 -6.61 -3.66
CA ARG A 225 18.27 -6.42 -3.50
C ARG A 225 19.03 -6.31 -4.83
N SER A 226 18.57 -6.96 -5.89
CA SER A 226 19.21 -6.88 -7.21
C SER A 226 19.19 -5.47 -7.79
N ILE A 227 18.12 -4.72 -7.50
CA ILE A 227 17.98 -3.32 -7.87
C ILE A 227 18.92 -2.45 -7.04
N LEU A 228 18.82 -2.55 -5.71
CA LEU A 228 19.58 -1.71 -4.78
C LEU A 228 21.09 -1.79 -5.00
N ILE A 229 21.64 -3.00 -5.21
CA ILE A 229 23.10 -3.15 -5.38
C ILE A 229 23.60 -2.49 -6.66
N LYS A 230 22.83 -2.51 -7.75
CA LYS A 230 23.21 -1.87 -9.02
C LYS A 230 23.07 -0.36 -8.93
N GLU A 231 22.05 0.15 -8.21
CA GLU A 231 21.90 1.57 -7.93
C GLU A 231 23.06 2.11 -7.10
N ASP A 232 23.36 1.47 -5.98
CA ASP A 232 24.47 1.87 -5.10
C ASP A 232 25.83 1.71 -5.83
N GLY A 233 25.99 0.64 -6.59
CA GLY A 233 27.12 0.43 -7.47
C GLY A 233 27.30 1.55 -8.50
N ASN A 234 26.22 1.97 -9.17
CA ASN A 234 26.25 3.07 -10.15
C ASN A 234 26.46 4.45 -9.50
N LYS A 235 26.08 4.66 -8.24
CA LYS A 235 26.43 5.90 -7.50
C LYS A 235 27.96 6.01 -7.31
N LEU A 236 28.61 4.88 -7.02
CA LEU A 236 30.07 4.82 -6.82
C LEU A 236 30.84 4.74 -8.16
N HIS A 237 30.28 4.06 -9.15
CA HIS A 237 30.88 3.82 -10.46
C HIS A 237 29.86 4.09 -11.59
N PRO A 238 29.63 5.37 -11.95
CA PRO A 238 28.61 5.75 -12.92
C PRO A 238 28.73 5.01 -14.26
N GLY A 239 27.63 4.37 -14.66
CA GLY A 239 27.50 3.65 -15.93
C GLY A 239 28.22 2.30 -16.00
N LYS A 240 28.67 1.76 -14.86
CA LYS A 240 29.39 0.48 -14.80
C LYS A 240 28.50 -0.72 -14.47
N TYR A 241 27.30 -0.50 -13.94
CA TYR A 241 26.31 -1.55 -13.68
C TYR A 241 25.18 -1.48 -14.71
N PRO A 242 25.19 -2.31 -15.76
CA PRO A 242 24.12 -2.33 -16.75
C PRO A 242 22.81 -2.86 -16.16
N SER A 243 21.69 -2.40 -16.72
CA SER A 243 20.39 -3.04 -16.48
C SER A 243 20.32 -4.39 -17.21
N LEU A 244 19.74 -5.39 -16.56
CA LEU A 244 19.66 -6.77 -17.06
C LEU A 244 18.22 -7.16 -17.42
N ALA A 245 17.50 -6.27 -18.10
CA ALA A 245 16.05 -6.40 -18.36
C ALA A 245 15.60 -7.77 -18.93
N SER A 246 16.38 -8.39 -19.82
CA SER A 246 16.04 -9.70 -20.41
C SER A 246 16.18 -10.83 -19.39
N ILE A 247 17.22 -10.78 -18.54
CA ILE A 247 17.39 -11.70 -17.42
C ILE A 247 16.25 -11.50 -16.41
N GLU A 248 15.90 -10.26 -16.09
CA GLU A 248 14.82 -9.95 -15.16
C GLU A 248 13.47 -10.46 -15.68
N ALA A 249 13.18 -10.25 -16.97
CA ALA A 249 11.97 -10.78 -17.61
C ALA A 249 11.94 -12.32 -17.57
N LYS A 250 13.08 -12.98 -17.84
CA LYS A 250 13.21 -14.44 -17.72
C LYS A 250 12.96 -14.92 -16.29
N LEU A 251 13.56 -14.27 -15.29
CA LEU A 251 13.37 -14.61 -13.89
C LEU A 251 11.91 -14.38 -13.46
N ALA A 252 11.27 -13.30 -13.89
CA ALA A 252 9.85 -13.05 -13.60
C ALA A 252 8.94 -14.13 -14.23
N ALA A 253 9.21 -14.52 -15.48
CA ALA A 253 8.50 -15.61 -16.15
C ALA A 253 8.71 -16.95 -15.44
N ASP A 254 9.94 -17.26 -15.04
CA ASP A 254 10.26 -18.47 -14.28
C ASP A 254 9.54 -18.47 -12.91
N LYS A 255 9.51 -17.34 -12.19
CA LYS A 255 8.74 -17.18 -10.95
C LYS A 255 7.25 -17.45 -11.19
N ALA A 256 6.65 -16.84 -12.20
CA ALA A 256 5.23 -17.00 -12.51
C ALA A 256 4.89 -18.47 -12.84
N ARG A 257 5.69 -19.11 -13.69
CA ARG A 257 5.57 -20.53 -14.04
C ARG A 257 5.67 -21.43 -12.81
N ILE A 258 6.62 -21.14 -11.91
CA ILE A 258 6.80 -21.91 -10.67
C ILE A 258 5.61 -21.73 -9.72
N VAL A 259 5.08 -20.51 -9.58
CA VAL A 259 3.90 -20.23 -8.76
C VAL A 259 2.67 -20.93 -9.33
N GLU A 260 2.47 -20.89 -10.64
CA GLU A 260 1.39 -21.61 -11.32
C GLU A 260 1.51 -23.12 -11.09
N LYS A 261 2.71 -23.69 -11.30
CA LYS A 261 3.00 -25.10 -11.02
C LYS A 261 2.73 -25.47 -9.57
N TYR A 262 3.12 -24.63 -8.62
CA TYR A 262 2.84 -24.79 -7.19
C TYR A 262 1.34 -24.79 -6.90
N THR A 263 0.60 -23.78 -7.37
CA THR A 263 -0.84 -23.67 -7.17
C THR A 263 -1.59 -24.85 -7.80
N ALA A 264 -1.18 -25.30 -8.99
CA ALA A 264 -1.73 -26.49 -9.64
C ALA A 264 -1.40 -27.78 -8.86
N ALA A 265 -0.21 -27.90 -8.28
CA ALA A 265 0.22 -29.08 -7.53
C ALA A 265 -0.33 -29.17 -6.11
N LEU A 266 -0.78 -28.05 -5.51
CA LEU A 266 -1.38 -28.03 -4.17
C LEU A 266 -2.57 -29.01 -4.10
N PRO A 267 -2.69 -29.80 -3.02
CA PRO A 267 -3.87 -30.63 -2.81
C PRO A 267 -5.12 -29.73 -2.67
N ALA A 268 -6.24 -30.17 -3.23
CA ALA A 268 -7.51 -29.46 -3.08
C ALA A 268 -7.93 -29.46 -1.60
N ALA A 269 -8.16 -28.27 -1.05
CA ALA A 269 -8.42 -28.09 0.37
C ALA A 269 -9.32 -26.88 0.62
N VAL A 270 -9.99 -26.90 1.77
CA VAL A 270 -10.61 -25.71 2.35
C VAL A 270 -9.51 -24.84 2.93
N SER A 271 -9.31 -23.65 2.36
CA SER A 271 -8.37 -22.65 2.85
C SER A 271 -8.83 -22.10 4.19
N GLU A 272 -10.09 -21.69 4.30
CA GLU A 272 -10.61 -20.97 5.46
C GLU A 272 -12.13 -21.12 5.59
N VAL A 273 -12.65 -20.97 6.81
CA VAL A 273 -14.07 -20.76 7.09
C VAL A 273 -14.20 -19.45 7.86
N LYS A 274 -14.86 -18.46 7.27
CA LYS A 274 -15.06 -17.12 7.84
C LYS A 274 -16.47 -16.98 8.40
N VAL A 275 -16.60 -16.20 9.46
CA VAL A 275 -17.88 -15.71 9.96
C VAL A 275 -18.14 -14.36 9.33
N LEU A 276 -19.26 -14.21 8.61
CA LEU A 276 -19.63 -12.93 8.01
C LEU A 276 -20.51 -12.11 8.96
N ASN A 277 -21.45 -12.77 9.65
CA ASN A 277 -22.36 -12.18 10.65
C ASN A 277 -23.06 -13.31 11.44
N ALA A 278 -24.01 -12.98 12.31
CA ALA A 278 -24.78 -13.96 13.10
C ALA A 278 -25.71 -14.87 12.28
N ALA A 279 -25.75 -14.78 10.95
CA ALA A 279 -26.50 -15.70 10.10
C ALA A 279 -25.65 -16.35 9.02
N GLN A 280 -24.46 -15.84 8.71
CA GLN A 280 -23.72 -16.21 7.52
C GLN A 280 -22.29 -16.64 7.79
N LEU A 281 -21.88 -17.72 7.12
CA LEU A 281 -20.51 -18.22 7.08
C LEU A 281 -20.02 -18.22 5.62
N GLN A 282 -18.72 -18.10 5.41
CA GLN A 282 -18.10 -18.25 4.09
C GLN A 282 -17.01 -19.32 4.13
N VAL A 283 -17.10 -20.31 3.27
CA VAL A 283 -16.07 -21.34 3.07
C VAL A 283 -15.23 -20.94 1.87
N VAL A 284 -13.92 -20.86 2.04
CA VAL A 284 -12.97 -20.51 0.97
C VAL A 284 -12.18 -21.76 0.58
N PHE A 285 -12.17 -22.09 -0.71
CA PHE A 285 -11.41 -23.20 -1.27
C PHE A 285 -10.14 -22.70 -1.97
N ASN A 286 -9.04 -23.46 -1.90
CA ASN A 286 -7.81 -23.10 -2.63
C ASN A 286 -7.89 -23.39 -4.13
N LYS A 287 -8.90 -24.17 -4.55
CA LYS A 287 -9.18 -24.56 -5.93
C LYS A 287 -10.69 -24.45 -6.19
N ALA A 288 -11.07 -24.17 -7.43
CA ALA A 288 -12.46 -24.10 -7.82
C ALA A 288 -13.15 -25.45 -7.60
N VAL A 289 -14.32 -25.44 -6.96
CA VAL A 289 -15.11 -26.63 -6.68
C VAL A 289 -16.21 -26.83 -7.72
N ASP A 290 -16.51 -28.08 -8.03
CA ASP A 290 -17.62 -28.44 -8.89
C ASP A 290 -18.93 -28.07 -8.19
N ARG A 291 -19.71 -27.20 -8.84
CA ARG A 291 -21.04 -26.80 -8.37
C ARG A 291 -21.92 -28.01 -8.06
N ALA A 292 -21.87 -29.06 -8.89
CA ALA A 292 -22.69 -30.24 -8.70
C ALA A 292 -22.24 -31.10 -7.51
N SER A 293 -21.02 -30.90 -6.99
CA SER A 293 -20.56 -31.55 -5.75
C SER A 293 -21.07 -30.87 -4.48
N VAL A 294 -21.42 -29.58 -4.57
CA VAL A 294 -21.84 -28.75 -3.44
C VAL A 294 -23.35 -28.52 -3.42
N LEU A 295 -23.93 -28.23 -4.57
CA LEU A 295 -25.34 -27.89 -4.75
C LEU A 295 -26.06 -28.94 -5.60
N ASP A 296 -27.36 -29.14 -5.34
CA ASP A 296 -28.23 -29.95 -6.19
C ASP A 296 -28.72 -29.17 -7.43
N ALA A 297 -29.50 -29.84 -8.30
CA ALA A 297 -30.01 -29.22 -9.53
C ALA A 297 -30.98 -28.05 -9.28
N SER A 298 -31.59 -28.00 -8.10
CA SER A 298 -32.48 -26.92 -7.66
C SER A 298 -31.72 -25.80 -6.94
N GLY A 299 -30.39 -25.93 -6.78
CA GLY A 299 -29.54 -24.95 -6.12
C GLY A 299 -29.47 -25.10 -4.60
N ASN A 300 -30.01 -26.17 -4.00
CA ASN A 300 -29.93 -26.39 -2.56
C ASN A 300 -28.59 -27.01 -2.17
N LEU A 301 -28.17 -26.78 -0.92
CA LEU A 301 -26.99 -27.42 -0.35
C LEU A 301 -27.17 -28.94 -0.27
N ARG A 302 -26.19 -29.70 -0.78
CA ARG A 302 -26.22 -31.16 -0.69
C ARG A 302 -25.96 -31.65 0.73
N ALA A 303 -26.69 -32.69 1.13
CA ALA A 303 -26.51 -33.34 2.42
C ALA A 303 -25.08 -33.88 2.58
N GLY A 304 -24.49 -33.66 3.75
CA GLY A 304 -23.14 -34.13 4.07
C GLY A 304 -22.00 -33.28 3.49
N VAL A 305 -22.29 -32.20 2.75
CA VAL A 305 -21.26 -31.27 2.28
C VAL A 305 -20.80 -30.32 3.37
N VAL A 306 -21.76 -29.75 4.11
CA VAL A 306 -21.48 -28.93 5.28
C VAL A 306 -22.22 -29.53 6.46
N THR A 307 -21.51 -29.76 7.56
CA THR A 307 -22.07 -30.08 8.86
C THR A 307 -21.65 -28.99 9.83
N VAL A 308 -22.60 -28.34 10.49
CA VAL A 308 -22.31 -27.36 11.53
C VAL A 308 -22.87 -27.89 12.84
N ASN A 309 -22.00 -28.11 13.83
CA ASN A 309 -22.37 -28.58 15.16
C ASN A 309 -22.11 -27.48 16.18
N SER A 310 -23.10 -27.20 17.02
CA SER A 310 -22.90 -26.27 18.13
C SER A 310 -22.03 -26.88 19.21
N LEU A 311 -21.05 -26.13 19.69
CA LEU A 311 -20.26 -26.50 20.87
C LEU A 311 -20.85 -25.94 22.17
N ASP A 312 -21.71 -24.92 22.08
CA ASP A 312 -22.24 -24.20 23.24
C ASP A 312 -23.78 -24.21 23.32
N SER A 313 -24.41 -25.29 22.82
CA SER A 313 -25.87 -25.53 22.81
C SER A 313 -26.76 -24.48 22.11
N VAL A 314 -26.24 -23.73 21.15
CA VAL A 314 -27.03 -22.82 20.29
C VAL A 314 -27.23 -23.50 18.92
N ALA A 315 -28.45 -23.95 18.63
CA ALA A 315 -28.70 -24.73 17.41
C ALA A 315 -28.40 -23.92 16.12
N PRO A 316 -27.58 -24.45 15.18
CA PRO A 316 -27.14 -23.71 14.00
C PRO A 316 -28.20 -23.58 12.88
N GLY A 317 -29.44 -24.03 13.11
CA GLY A 317 -30.53 -23.96 12.13
C GLY A 317 -30.32 -24.83 10.89
N SER A 318 -31.19 -24.61 9.89
CA SER A 318 -31.04 -25.14 8.53
C SER A 318 -30.23 -24.17 7.69
N TRP A 319 -29.60 -24.67 6.61
CA TRP A 319 -28.67 -23.90 5.80
C TRP A 319 -29.12 -23.79 4.34
N THR A 320 -29.05 -22.60 3.79
CA THR A 320 -28.99 -22.36 2.35
C THR A 320 -27.55 -22.04 1.95
N ALA A 321 -27.22 -22.19 0.68
CA ALA A 321 -25.85 -22.00 0.20
C ALA A 321 -25.82 -21.34 -1.19
N GLN A 322 -24.83 -20.49 -1.40
CA GLN A 322 -24.56 -19.85 -2.69
C GLN A 322 -23.07 -19.98 -3.01
N LEU A 323 -22.76 -20.65 -4.12
CA LEU A 323 -21.40 -20.76 -4.64
C LEU A 323 -21.09 -19.56 -5.55
N SER A 324 -19.91 -18.98 -5.38
CA SER A 324 -19.37 -17.92 -6.23
C SER A 324 -19.21 -18.37 -7.68
N ALA A 325 -19.17 -17.41 -8.61
CA ALA A 325 -19.03 -17.69 -10.04
C ALA A 325 -17.69 -18.38 -10.39
N ASP A 326 -16.63 -18.12 -9.64
CA ASP A 326 -15.31 -18.76 -9.80
C ASP A 326 -15.20 -20.11 -9.06
N GLY A 327 -16.25 -20.52 -8.35
CA GLY A 327 -16.29 -21.77 -7.60
C GLY A 327 -15.36 -21.83 -6.39
N LYS A 328 -14.81 -20.72 -5.91
CA LYS A 328 -13.85 -20.72 -4.78
C LYS A 328 -14.44 -20.30 -3.45
N GLU A 329 -15.61 -19.70 -3.43
CA GLU A 329 -16.27 -19.23 -2.22
C GLU A 329 -17.69 -19.78 -2.13
N LEU A 330 -18.02 -20.41 -1.00
CA LEU A 330 -19.37 -20.88 -0.68
C LEU A 330 -19.90 -20.09 0.50
N THR A 331 -20.88 -19.23 0.25
CA THR A 331 -21.60 -18.50 1.29
C THR A 331 -22.74 -19.35 1.81
N LEU A 332 -22.77 -19.58 3.11
CA LEU A 332 -23.77 -20.35 3.83
C LEU A 332 -24.63 -19.38 4.63
N THR A 333 -25.95 -19.50 4.55
CA THR A 333 -26.89 -18.69 5.34
C THR A 333 -27.76 -19.60 6.20
N SER A 334 -27.76 -19.37 7.50
CA SER A 334 -28.54 -20.12 8.48
C SER A 334 -29.95 -19.53 8.63
N THR A 335 -30.93 -20.40 8.90
CA THR A 335 -32.27 -20.00 9.34
C THR A 335 -32.33 -19.58 10.82
N SER A 336 -31.26 -19.80 11.58
CA SER A 336 -31.19 -19.53 13.02
C SER A 336 -30.02 -18.60 13.34
N ARG A 337 -30.14 -17.86 14.44
CA ARG A 337 -29.04 -17.03 14.98
C ARG A 337 -27.87 -17.93 15.35
N LEU A 338 -26.73 -17.66 14.73
CA LEU A 338 -25.43 -18.17 15.10
C LEU A 338 -24.88 -17.28 16.22
N ASP A 339 -24.37 -17.93 17.27
CA ASP A 339 -23.75 -17.31 18.44
C ASP A 339 -22.79 -18.30 19.09
N LYS A 340 -21.71 -17.80 19.70
CA LYS A 340 -20.65 -18.59 20.34
C LYS A 340 -19.95 -19.53 19.34
N ARG A 341 -19.56 -20.74 19.75
CA ARG A 341 -18.67 -21.59 18.96
C ARG A 341 -19.40 -22.71 18.23
N TYR A 342 -18.91 -22.97 17.01
CA TYR A 342 -19.38 -24.07 16.16
C TYR A 342 -18.20 -24.84 15.58
N ASP A 343 -18.38 -26.15 15.46
CA ASP A 343 -17.57 -27.00 14.60
C ASP A 343 -18.20 -27.02 13.21
N VAL A 344 -17.51 -26.42 12.24
CA VAL A 344 -17.90 -26.45 10.82
C VAL A 344 -17.06 -27.49 10.11
N THR A 345 -17.70 -28.55 9.64
CA THR A 345 -17.08 -29.62 8.86
C THR A 345 -17.50 -29.49 7.40
N ILE A 346 -16.51 -29.40 6.52
CA ILE A 346 -16.66 -29.45 5.07
C ILE A 346 -16.15 -30.80 4.59
N ASP A 347 -17.00 -31.55 3.90
CA ASP A 347 -16.72 -32.91 3.43
C ASP A 347 -17.38 -33.15 2.07
N ASN A 348 -17.04 -34.25 1.38
CA ASN A 348 -17.66 -34.67 0.12
C ASN A 348 -17.64 -33.64 -1.04
N VAL A 349 -16.82 -32.59 -0.94
CA VAL A 349 -16.64 -31.59 -2.01
C VAL A 349 -15.62 -32.08 -3.01
N LYS A 350 -15.83 -31.78 -4.29
CA LYS A 350 -14.87 -32.08 -5.36
C LYS A 350 -14.52 -30.82 -6.14
N THR A 351 -13.31 -30.79 -6.71
CA THR A 351 -12.93 -29.76 -7.68
C THR A 351 -13.66 -29.95 -9.00
N THR A 352 -13.62 -28.95 -9.88
CA THR A 352 -14.12 -29.05 -11.27
C THR A 352 -13.48 -30.20 -12.04
N ASP A 353 -12.26 -30.62 -11.66
CA ASP A 353 -11.54 -31.75 -12.23
C ASP A 353 -11.85 -33.08 -11.52
N ASN A 354 -12.93 -33.13 -10.73
CA ASN A 354 -13.41 -34.31 -9.98
C ASN A 354 -12.41 -34.85 -8.92
N VAL A 355 -11.48 -34.01 -8.45
CA VAL A 355 -10.55 -34.35 -7.35
C VAL A 355 -11.23 -34.06 -6.02
N ALA A 356 -11.15 -34.98 -5.06
CA ALA A 356 -11.71 -34.77 -3.72
C ALA A 356 -11.00 -33.63 -2.99
N VAL A 357 -11.78 -32.69 -2.43
CA VAL A 357 -11.28 -31.70 -1.48
C VAL A 357 -11.12 -32.40 -0.13
N ALA A 358 -9.96 -32.25 0.50
CA ALA A 358 -9.71 -32.87 1.80
C ALA A 358 -10.73 -32.38 2.84
N LYS A 359 -11.33 -33.31 3.58
CA LYS A 359 -12.23 -33.02 4.70
C LYS A 359 -11.54 -32.06 5.67
N LYS A 360 -12.24 -30.99 6.04
CA LYS A 360 -11.74 -30.03 7.04
C LYS A 360 -12.81 -29.75 8.07
N THR A 361 -12.44 -29.84 9.33
CA THR A 361 -13.24 -29.35 10.47
C THR A 361 -12.56 -28.11 11.03
N SER A 362 -13.31 -27.04 11.23
CA SER A 362 -12.83 -25.77 11.77
C SER A 362 -13.74 -25.34 12.92
N VAL A 363 -13.12 -24.99 14.06
CA VAL A 363 -13.83 -24.32 15.15
C VAL A 363 -13.92 -22.84 14.80
N ILE A 364 -15.13 -22.31 14.71
CA ILE A 364 -15.38 -20.88 14.54
C ILE A 364 -16.04 -20.30 15.79
N SER A 365 -15.83 -19.01 16.02
CA SER A 365 -16.53 -18.24 17.06
C SER A 365 -17.32 -17.14 16.39
N VAL A 366 -18.62 -17.09 16.65
CA VAL A 366 -19.55 -16.11 16.10
C VAL A 366 -19.91 -15.11 17.21
N SER A 367 -19.67 -13.83 16.92
CA SER A 367 -20.18 -12.71 17.69
C SER A 367 -20.53 -11.61 16.71
N ASP A 368 -21.71 -11.03 16.85
CA ASP A 368 -22.20 -10.01 15.94
C ASP A 368 -22.84 -8.87 16.73
N SER A 369 -22.23 -7.70 16.61
CA SER A 369 -22.70 -6.45 17.21
C SER A 369 -22.92 -5.38 16.15
N VAL A 370 -22.82 -5.74 14.87
CA VAL A 370 -22.99 -4.79 13.76
C VAL A 370 -24.48 -4.66 13.50
N ARG A 371 -24.95 -3.42 13.39
CA ARG A 371 -26.38 -3.15 13.12
C ARG A 371 -26.60 -3.18 11.61
N PRO A 372 -27.69 -3.80 11.13
CA PRO A 372 -28.06 -3.66 9.73
C PRO A 372 -28.37 -2.19 9.43
N THR A 373 -27.98 -1.71 8.25
CA THR A 373 -28.31 -0.37 7.76
C THR A 373 -29.21 -0.48 6.55
N TYR A 374 -30.07 0.52 6.37
CA TYR A 374 -30.91 0.64 5.19
C TYR A 374 -30.14 1.36 4.09
N ALA A 375 -29.93 0.68 2.97
CA ALA A 375 -29.17 1.20 1.83
C ALA A 375 -30.02 2.08 0.89
N GLY A 376 -31.35 2.00 0.97
CA GLY A 376 -32.28 2.83 0.21
C GLY A 376 -33.36 2.05 -0.54
N VAL A 377 -34.29 2.80 -1.15
CA VAL A 377 -35.33 2.28 -2.04
C VAL A 377 -34.93 2.52 -3.51
N THR A 378 -35.15 1.49 -4.32
CA THR A 378 -35.18 1.60 -5.78
C THR A 378 -36.53 1.12 -6.29
N TYR A 379 -36.83 1.31 -7.58
CA TYR A 379 -38.09 0.85 -8.15
C TYR A 379 -37.83 -0.28 -9.14
N GLY A 380 -38.62 -1.34 -9.00
CA GLY A 380 -38.69 -2.41 -9.98
C GLY A 380 -39.48 -1.96 -11.22
N PRO A 381 -39.27 -2.63 -12.35
CA PRO A 381 -39.86 -2.25 -13.64
C PRO A 381 -41.39 -2.34 -13.68
N THR A 382 -42.00 -3.10 -12.76
CA THR A 382 -43.46 -3.19 -12.60
C THR A 382 -44.02 -2.19 -11.57
N GLY A 383 -43.24 -1.18 -11.16
CA GLY A 383 -43.64 -0.15 -10.19
C GLY A 383 -43.57 -0.59 -8.72
N SER A 384 -42.91 -1.70 -8.39
CA SER A 384 -42.66 -2.14 -7.01
C SER A 384 -41.52 -1.37 -6.36
N ALA A 385 -41.58 -1.12 -5.05
CA ALA A 385 -40.45 -0.59 -4.28
C ALA A 385 -39.51 -1.72 -3.86
N ILE A 386 -38.20 -1.57 -4.06
CA ILE A 386 -37.15 -2.53 -3.71
C ILE A 386 -36.28 -1.90 -2.62
N LEU A 387 -36.37 -2.44 -1.41
CA LEU A 387 -35.67 -1.96 -0.22
C LEU A 387 -34.46 -2.84 0.06
N THR A 388 -33.27 -2.24 0.16
CA THR A 388 -32.00 -2.97 0.33
C THR A 388 -31.37 -2.69 1.69
N PHE A 389 -30.73 -3.70 2.28
CA PHE A 389 -30.09 -3.63 3.59
C PHE A 389 -28.64 -4.16 3.55
N SER A 390 -27.79 -3.67 4.46
CA SER A 390 -26.38 -4.08 4.53
C SER A 390 -26.21 -5.54 4.98
N GLU A 391 -27.13 -6.05 5.78
CA GLU A 391 -27.07 -7.37 6.41
C GLU A 391 -28.44 -8.07 6.37
N PRO A 392 -28.47 -9.41 6.46
CA PRO A 392 -29.73 -10.16 6.45
C PRO A 392 -30.61 -9.77 7.64
N LEU A 393 -31.84 -9.36 7.36
CA LEU A 393 -32.80 -9.10 8.43
C LEU A 393 -33.46 -10.41 8.89
N ASN A 394 -33.70 -10.53 10.20
CA ASN A 394 -34.49 -11.61 10.77
C ASN A 394 -35.97 -11.22 10.78
N ALA A 395 -36.54 -11.05 9.59
CA ALA A 395 -37.94 -10.73 9.39
C ALA A 395 -38.51 -11.55 8.22
N SER A 396 -39.66 -12.18 8.44
CA SER A 396 -40.50 -12.70 7.37
C SER A 396 -41.17 -11.56 6.60
N ALA A 397 -41.78 -11.87 5.45
CA ALA A 397 -42.63 -10.92 4.71
C ALA A 397 -43.73 -10.29 5.59
N ALA A 398 -44.30 -11.07 6.52
CA ALA A 398 -45.34 -10.61 7.43
C ALA A 398 -44.79 -9.70 8.54
N GLU A 399 -43.65 -10.05 9.15
CA GLU A 399 -42.99 -9.20 10.16
C GLU A 399 -42.48 -7.91 9.55
N PHE A 400 -41.96 -7.96 8.32
CA PHE A 400 -41.57 -6.78 7.57
C PHE A 400 -42.76 -5.86 7.27
N ALA A 401 -43.86 -6.42 6.77
CA ALA A 401 -45.09 -5.66 6.53
C ALA A 401 -45.66 -5.06 7.83
N GLY A 402 -45.58 -5.77 8.96
CA GLY A 402 -46.01 -5.25 10.26
C GLY A 402 -45.11 -4.15 10.83
N ALA A 403 -43.81 -4.17 10.50
CA ALA A 403 -42.85 -3.13 10.86
C ALA A 403 -42.92 -1.88 9.97
N LEU A 404 -43.63 -1.96 8.83
CA LEU A 404 -43.78 -0.89 7.87
C LEU A 404 -45.04 -0.06 8.14
N THR A 405 -44.85 1.20 8.50
CA THR A 405 -45.92 2.20 8.57
C THR A 405 -45.85 3.10 7.34
N VAL A 406 -47.01 3.42 6.77
CA VAL A 406 -47.12 4.27 5.58
C VAL A 406 -47.93 5.51 5.95
N SER A 407 -47.34 6.69 5.76
CA SER A 407 -48.02 7.98 5.93
C SER A 407 -48.05 8.73 4.60
N GLY A 408 -49.13 9.46 4.33
CA GLY A 408 -49.34 10.13 3.05
C GLY A 408 -50.74 10.73 2.95
N PRO A 409 -51.14 11.23 1.77
CA PRO A 409 -52.44 11.90 1.58
C PRO A 409 -53.65 10.97 1.71
N THR A 410 -53.46 9.65 1.58
CA THR A 410 -54.48 8.64 1.89
C THR A 410 -53.94 7.62 2.88
N LEU A 411 -54.81 7.10 3.74
CA LEU A 411 -54.44 6.02 4.65
C LEU A 411 -54.28 4.72 3.85
N VAL A 412 -53.09 4.13 3.90
CA VAL A 412 -52.74 2.90 3.17
C VAL A 412 -52.01 1.94 4.10
N THR A 413 -52.27 0.64 3.95
CA THR A 413 -51.49 -0.43 4.57
C THR A 413 -50.88 -1.33 3.50
N VAL A 414 -49.68 -1.87 3.77
CA VAL A 414 -49.02 -2.84 2.90
C VAL A 414 -49.26 -4.24 3.47
N PRO A 415 -50.02 -5.11 2.79
CA PRO A 415 -50.25 -6.47 3.27
C PRO A 415 -49.01 -7.35 3.06
N ALA A 416 -48.85 -8.39 3.88
CA ALA A 416 -47.73 -9.33 3.78
C ALA A 416 -47.59 -9.98 2.38
N GLY A 417 -48.71 -10.24 1.70
CA GLY A 417 -48.72 -10.80 0.34
C GLY A 417 -48.11 -9.89 -0.74
N ASN A 418 -47.92 -8.60 -0.45
CA ASN A 418 -47.25 -7.67 -1.33
C ASN A 418 -45.73 -7.61 -1.10
N VAL A 419 -45.21 -8.30 -0.08
CA VAL A 419 -43.80 -8.31 0.27
C VAL A 419 -43.18 -9.64 -0.15
N SER A 420 -42.11 -9.56 -0.94
CA SER A 420 -41.25 -10.70 -1.27
C SER A 420 -39.83 -10.46 -0.74
N VAL A 421 -39.18 -11.52 -0.27
CA VAL A 421 -37.88 -11.47 0.40
C VAL A 421 -36.87 -12.27 -0.41
N SER A 422 -35.69 -11.69 -0.65
CA SER A 422 -34.58 -12.39 -1.32
C SER A 422 -34.05 -13.56 -0.48
N ALA A 423 -33.39 -14.52 -1.12
CA ALA A 423 -32.84 -15.71 -0.45
C ALA A 423 -31.77 -15.36 0.60
N ASP A 424 -31.02 -14.29 0.39
CA ASP A 424 -30.03 -13.74 1.35
C ASP A 424 -30.66 -12.82 2.41
N ARG A 425 -31.97 -12.56 2.33
CA ARG A 425 -32.77 -11.70 3.22
C ARG A 425 -32.25 -10.26 3.37
N LYS A 426 -31.49 -9.78 2.38
CA LYS A 426 -31.00 -8.39 2.31
C LYS A 426 -31.89 -7.48 1.45
N VAL A 427 -32.81 -8.05 0.67
CA VAL A 427 -33.68 -7.30 -0.24
C VAL A 427 -35.14 -7.67 0.00
N TYR A 428 -35.97 -6.64 0.18
CA TYR A 428 -37.41 -6.75 0.32
C TYR A 428 -38.08 -5.98 -0.82
N THR A 429 -38.82 -6.70 -1.66
CA THR A 429 -39.58 -6.08 -2.76
C THR A 429 -41.04 -5.96 -2.36
N VAL A 430 -41.56 -4.74 -2.39
CA VAL A 430 -42.92 -4.36 -2.02
C VAL A 430 -43.70 -3.96 -3.26
N VAL A 431 -44.72 -4.73 -3.60
CA VAL A 431 -45.73 -4.34 -4.61
C VAL A 431 -46.58 -3.22 -4.01
N LEU A 432 -46.54 -2.02 -4.61
CA LEU A 432 -47.22 -0.84 -4.05
C LEU A 432 -48.75 -0.99 -4.13
N PRO A 433 -49.50 -0.84 -3.01
CA PRO A 433 -50.95 -1.00 -3.01
C PRO A 433 -51.70 -0.04 -3.94
N ALA A 434 -52.80 -0.52 -4.54
CA ALA A 434 -53.63 0.26 -5.44
C ALA A 434 -54.34 1.47 -4.77
N ALA A 435 -54.40 1.50 -3.43
CA ALA A 435 -54.96 2.60 -2.66
C ALA A 435 -54.02 3.81 -2.50
N MET A 436 -52.73 3.68 -2.82
CA MET A 436 -51.82 4.82 -2.88
C MET A 436 -52.20 5.69 -4.08
N THR A 437 -52.49 6.96 -3.85
CA THR A 437 -52.76 7.94 -4.90
C THR A 437 -51.51 8.12 -5.75
N LYS A 438 -51.70 8.05 -7.06
CA LYS A 438 -50.64 8.19 -8.05
C LYS A 438 -49.89 9.52 -7.91
N ASP A 439 -48.58 9.50 -8.14
CA ASP A 439 -47.66 10.65 -8.16
C ASP A 439 -47.63 11.47 -6.87
N GLN A 440 -48.19 10.93 -5.78
CA GLN A 440 -48.12 11.51 -4.46
C GLN A 440 -47.00 10.84 -3.64
N ASN A 441 -46.36 11.64 -2.80
CA ASN A 441 -45.35 11.16 -1.87
C ASN A 441 -46.02 10.44 -0.70
N TYR A 442 -45.57 9.21 -0.44
CA TYR A 442 -45.86 8.47 0.77
C TYR A 442 -44.55 8.23 1.52
N THR A 443 -44.54 8.44 2.83
CA THR A 443 -43.38 8.13 3.66
C THR A 443 -43.54 6.72 4.21
N PHE A 444 -42.64 5.83 3.81
CA PHE A 444 -42.51 4.48 4.34
C PHE A 444 -41.57 4.55 5.54
N THR A 445 -42.06 4.23 6.73
CA THR A 445 -41.29 4.24 7.97
C THR A 445 -41.20 2.83 8.53
N LEU A 446 -39.99 2.27 8.50
CA LEU A 446 -39.66 0.96 9.06
C LEU A 446 -39.21 1.12 10.51
N THR A 447 -39.86 0.39 11.42
CA THR A 447 -39.56 0.44 12.85
C THR A 447 -39.49 -0.97 13.43
N GLY A 448 -38.49 -1.22 14.27
CA GLY A 448 -38.39 -2.44 15.07
C GLY A 448 -37.70 -3.63 14.37
N LEU A 449 -37.28 -3.47 13.11
CA LEU A 449 -36.56 -4.51 12.37
C LEU A 449 -35.18 -4.77 12.99
N LYS A 450 -34.80 -6.04 13.02
CA LYS A 450 -33.53 -6.53 13.60
C LYS A 450 -32.87 -7.51 12.65
N ASP A 451 -31.56 -7.66 12.79
CA ASP A 451 -30.83 -8.80 12.22
C ASP A 451 -31.01 -10.06 13.09
N TYR A 452 -30.25 -11.11 12.76
CA TYR A 452 -30.23 -12.36 13.53
C TYR A 452 -29.57 -12.22 14.89
N ALA A 453 -28.66 -11.25 15.09
CA ALA A 453 -28.02 -10.99 16.36
C ALA A 453 -28.90 -10.21 17.35
N ASN A 454 -30.08 -9.76 16.91
CA ASN A 454 -30.99 -8.83 17.58
C ASN A 454 -30.52 -7.37 17.59
N ASN A 455 -29.55 -7.01 16.76
CA ASN A 455 -29.16 -5.63 16.55
C ASN A 455 -30.25 -4.92 15.75
N LEU A 456 -30.72 -3.79 16.27
CA LEU A 456 -31.81 -3.01 15.69
C LEU A 456 -31.32 -2.28 14.42
N LEU A 457 -32.15 -2.20 13.38
CA LEU A 457 -31.88 -1.45 12.15
C LEU A 457 -31.34 -0.04 12.41
N SER A 458 -30.39 0.45 11.64
CA SER A 458 -29.80 1.79 11.79
C SER A 458 -30.00 2.67 10.55
N PRO A 459 -30.59 3.86 10.68
CA PRO A 459 -31.31 4.35 11.86
C PRO A 459 -32.57 3.51 12.17
N ASN A 460 -33.11 3.61 13.39
CA ASN A 460 -34.42 3.06 13.73
C ASN A 460 -35.22 4.07 14.58
N PRO A 461 -36.37 4.56 14.09
CA PRO A 461 -36.98 4.25 12.79
C PRO A 461 -36.11 4.73 11.61
N VAL A 462 -36.25 4.08 10.46
CA VAL A 462 -35.77 4.61 9.18
C VAL A 462 -36.96 4.90 8.28
N SER A 463 -36.91 6.03 7.61
CA SER A 463 -37.96 6.46 6.69
C SER A 463 -37.40 6.73 5.32
N ASP A 464 -38.20 6.43 4.30
CA ASP A 464 -37.90 6.80 2.92
C ASP A 464 -39.17 7.26 2.21
N THR A 465 -39.02 8.11 1.19
CA THR A 465 -40.15 8.58 0.39
C THR A 465 -40.37 7.63 -0.77
N VAL A 466 -41.57 7.05 -0.81
CA VAL A 466 -42.02 6.15 -1.86
C VAL A 466 -43.15 6.81 -2.64
N VAL A 467 -43.03 6.79 -3.97
CA VAL A 467 -44.02 7.33 -4.88
C VAL A 467 -44.57 6.20 -5.72
N ARG A 468 -45.90 6.06 -5.72
CA ARG A 468 -46.56 5.16 -6.67
C ARG A 468 -46.70 5.88 -8.01
N LYS A 469 -45.91 5.47 -9.00
CA LYS A 469 -46.03 5.88 -10.40
C LYS A 469 -46.93 4.90 -11.16
N ASP A 470 -47.33 5.26 -12.38
CA ASP A 470 -47.97 4.30 -13.29
C ASP A 470 -47.03 3.12 -13.56
N VAL A 471 -47.61 1.94 -13.72
CA VAL A 471 -46.97 0.88 -14.51
C VAL A 471 -46.92 1.40 -15.93
N ASP A 472 -45.76 1.35 -16.57
CA ASP A 472 -45.62 1.82 -17.92
C ASP A 472 -46.64 1.13 -18.84
N THR A 473 -47.41 1.90 -19.61
CA THR A 473 -48.41 1.40 -20.56
C THR A 473 -48.11 1.84 -21.99
N VAL A 474 -47.04 2.60 -22.17
CA VAL A 474 -46.60 3.03 -23.50
C VAL A 474 -45.86 1.84 -24.12
N LYS A 475 -46.18 1.51 -25.36
CA LYS A 475 -45.42 0.49 -26.08
C LYS A 475 -44.07 1.07 -26.50
N PRO A 476 -42.98 0.29 -26.48
CA PRO A 476 -41.73 0.74 -27.06
C PRO A 476 -41.90 0.94 -28.56
N THR A 477 -41.47 2.09 -29.07
CA THR A 477 -41.50 2.43 -30.49
C THR A 477 -40.07 2.57 -31.02
N VAL A 478 -39.84 2.21 -32.28
CA VAL A 478 -38.52 2.37 -32.91
C VAL A 478 -38.31 3.83 -33.28
N THR A 479 -37.34 4.47 -32.62
CA THR A 479 -36.96 5.87 -32.86
C THR A 479 -35.88 5.98 -33.93
N ALA A 480 -34.98 4.99 -34.02
CA ALA A 480 -33.94 4.94 -35.04
C ALA A 480 -33.59 3.49 -35.42
N VAL A 481 -33.26 3.30 -36.69
CA VAL A 481 -32.60 2.09 -37.18
C VAL A 481 -31.34 2.56 -37.89
N GLU A 482 -30.19 2.13 -37.40
CA GLU A 482 -28.89 2.61 -37.85
C GLU A 482 -27.99 1.42 -38.17
N SER A 483 -27.18 1.57 -39.21
CA SER A 483 -26.07 0.65 -39.46
C SER A 483 -25.16 0.63 -38.23
N ALA A 484 -24.84 -0.56 -37.73
CA ALA A 484 -23.81 -0.76 -36.71
C ALA A 484 -22.58 -1.48 -37.30
N GLY A 485 -22.41 -1.37 -38.62
CA GLY A 485 -21.39 -2.07 -39.40
C GLY A 485 -21.88 -3.40 -39.98
N VAL A 486 -21.06 -4.01 -40.82
CA VAL A 486 -21.38 -5.31 -41.43
C VAL A 486 -21.67 -6.36 -40.35
N GLY A 487 -22.77 -7.09 -40.54
CA GLY A 487 -23.27 -8.11 -39.62
C GLY A 487 -24.16 -7.57 -38.51
N LYS A 488 -24.33 -6.25 -38.37
CA LYS A 488 -25.03 -5.63 -37.24
C LYS A 488 -25.93 -4.46 -37.63
N VAL A 489 -27.11 -4.40 -37.03
CA VAL A 489 -27.99 -3.23 -37.08
C VAL A 489 -28.37 -2.83 -35.65
N LYS A 490 -28.26 -1.54 -35.35
CA LYS A 490 -28.69 -0.99 -34.07
C LYS A 490 -30.09 -0.41 -34.23
N VAL A 491 -31.00 -0.84 -33.36
CA VAL A 491 -32.38 -0.36 -33.31
C VAL A 491 -32.57 0.32 -31.97
N THR A 492 -32.86 1.61 -31.99
CA THR A 492 -33.10 2.42 -30.78
C THR A 492 -34.61 2.53 -30.57
N PHE A 493 -35.02 2.37 -29.32
CA PHE A 493 -36.41 2.41 -28.88
C PHE A 493 -36.71 3.67 -28.07
N SER A 494 -37.99 3.99 -27.91
CA SER A 494 -38.47 5.12 -27.09
C SER A 494 -38.22 4.94 -25.59
N GLU A 495 -37.93 3.73 -25.13
CA GLU A 495 -37.79 3.33 -23.73
C GLU A 495 -36.94 2.06 -23.59
N ALA A 496 -36.67 1.63 -22.35
CA ALA A 496 -35.87 0.44 -22.06
C ALA A 496 -36.64 -0.85 -22.36
N VAL A 497 -35.99 -1.81 -23.02
CA VAL A 497 -36.63 -3.00 -23.57
C VAL A 497 -36.03 -4.33 -23.09
N ASP A 498 -36.82 -5.38 -23.25
CA ASP A 498 -36.47 -6.79 -23.29
C ASP A 498 -36.59 -7.31 -24.73
N ALA A 499 -35.47 -7.79 -25.26
CA ALA A 499 -35.35 -8.32 -26.61
C ALA A 499 -35.49 -9.85 -26.68
N ALA A 500 -35.83 -10.54 -25.58
CA ALA A 500 -35.90 -12.00 -25.55
C ALA A 500 -36.87 -12.60 -26.58
N ALA A 501 -37.94 -11.88 -26.93
CA ALA A 501 -38.91 -12.27 -27.95
C ALA A 501 -38.76 -11.50 -29.28
N ALA A 502 -37.66 -10.76 -29.45
CA ALA A 502 -37.43 -9.94 -30.63
C ALA A 502 -37.22 -10.80 -31.89
N THR A 503 -37.73 -10.31 -33.01
CA THR A 503 -37.57 -10.94 -34.33
C THR A 503 -37.05 -9.92 -35.33
N LEU A 504 -36.23 -10.38 -36.27
CA LEU A 504 -35.64 -9.58 -37.34
C LEU A 504 -35.95 -10.20 -38.70
N LYS A 505 -36.45 -9.39 -39.65
CA LYS A 505 -36.39 -9.73 -41.07
C LYS A 505 -35.43 -8.81 -41.81
N VAL A 506 -34.67 -9.39 -42.73
CA VAL A 506 -33.80 -8.67 -43.67
C VAL A 506 -34.34 -8.96 -45.07
N ASP A 507 -34.69 -7.90 -45.81
CA ASP A 507 -35.25 -7.96 -47.17
C ASP A 507 -36.47 -8.90 -47.27
N GLY A 508 -37.36 -8.80 -46.28
CA GLY A 508 -38.62 -9.57 -46.20
C GLY A 508 -38.46 -11.00 -45.67
N THR A 509 -37.24 -11.47 -45.39
CA THR A 509 -36.98 -12.83 -44.90
C THR A 509 -36.63 -12.82 -43.43
N THR A 510 -37.30 -13.62 -42.60
CA THR A 510 -36.93 -13.82 -41.20
C THR A 510 -35.53 -14.43 -41.11
N VAL A 511 -34.63 -13.79 -40.38
CA VAL A 511 -33.25 -14.25 -40.20
C VAL A 511 -33.02 -14.67 -38.75
N ALA A 512 -32.13 -15.65 -38.55
CA ALA A 512 -31.63 -15.97 -37.23
C ALA A 512 -30.69 -14.85 -36.78
N ALA A 513 -31.12 -14.06 -35.81
CA ALA A 513 -30.35 -12.98 -35.24
C ALA A 513 -30.10 -13.23 -33.75
N THR A 514 -28.91 -12.90 -33.27
CA THR A 514 -28.67 -12.73 -31.84
C THR A 514 -28.86 -11.27 -31.48
N THR A 515 -29.35 -11.02 -30.27
CA THR A 515 -29.59 -9.67 -29.77
C THR A 515 -28.68 -9.37 -28.60
N SER A 516 -28.06 -8.20 -28.60
CA SER A 516 -27.43 -7.62 -27.42
C SER A 516 -28.06 -6.27 -27.12
N LEU A 517 -28.39 -6.05 -25.85
CA LEU A 517 -28.87 -4.76 -25.34
C LEU A 517 -27.69 -3.88 -24.93
N ASP A 518 -27.83 -2.57 -25.10
CA ASP A 518 -26.92 -1.61 -24.47
C ASP A 518 -27.16 -1.52 -22.94
N ALA A 519 -26.30 -0.78 -22.24
CA ALA A 519 -26.38 -0.68 -20.77
C ALA A 519 -27.71 -0.11 -20.27
N ASN A 520 -28.30 0.83 -21.02
CA ASN A 520 -29.59 1.44 -20.70
C ASN A 520 -30.78 0.62 -21.19
N ARG A 521 -30.51 -0.44 -21.97
CA ARG A 521 -31.50 -1.29 -22.63
C ARG A 521 -32.43 -0.55 -23.58
N THR A 522 -32.11 0.66 -24.03
CA THR A 522 -32.91 1.43 -25.00
C THR A 522 -32.48 1.17 -26.44
N ALA A 523 -31.39 0.44 -26.65
CA ALA A 523 -30.95 0.02 -27.97
C ALA A 523 -30.70 -1.49 -28.04
N VAL A 524 -31.26 -2.13 -29.06
CA VAL A 524 -31.01 -3.52 -29.39
C VAL A 524 -30.09 -3.57 -30.61
N THR A 525 -28.94 -4.19 -30.46
CA THR A 525 -28.09 -4.55 -31.61
C THR A 525 -28.46 -5.96 -32.04
N PHE A 526 -29.02 -6.08 -33.24
CA PHE A 526 -29.24 -7.37 -33.87
C PHE A 526 -28.00 -7.74 -34.67
N THR A 527 -27.51 -8.96 -34.46
CA THR A 527 -26.38 -9.53 -35.20
C THR A 527 -26.88 -10.69 -36.06
N ALA A 528 -26.72 -10.56 -37.38
CA ALA A 528 -27.12 -11.58 -38.35
C ALA A 528 -26.17 -11.55 -39.56
N SER A 529 -25.79 -12.72 -40.08
CA SER A 529 -24.85 -12.85 -41.21
C SER A 529 -25.34 -12.20 -42.51
N GLN A 530 -26.65 -12.01 -42.65
CA GLN A 530 -27.34 -11.46 -43.82
C GLN A 530 -27.27 -9.93 -43.88
N LEU A 531 -26.79 -9.27 -42.83
CA LEU A 531 -26.60 -7.83 -42.76
C LEU A 531 -25.28 -7.43 -43.45
N THR A 532 -25.20 -7.60 -44.78
CA THR A 532 -24.00 -7.28 -45.57
C THR A 532 -23.88 -5.77 -45.87
N ALA A 533 -22.73 -5.30 -46.36
CA ALA A 533 -22.61 -3.92 -46.82
C ALA A 533 -23.55 -3.66 -48.02
N GLY A 534 -24.37 -2.61 -47.95
CA GLY A 534 -25.40 -2.33 -48.96
C GLY A 534 -26.71 -1.82 -48.36
N VAL A 535 -27.70 -1.54 -49.21
CA VAL A 535 -29.03 -1.10 -48.79
C VAL A 535 -29.91 -2.31 -48.48
N HIS A 536 -30.50 -2.33 -47.29
CA HIS A 536 -31.34 -3.42 -46.80
C HIS A 536 -32.65 -2.89 -46.19
N SER A 537 -33.73 -3.66 -46.34
CA SER A 537 -35.00 -3.46 -45.63
C SER A 537 -35.00 -4.25 -44.33
N ILE A 538 -35.12 -3.56 -43.19
CA ILE A 538 -35.07 -4.14 -41.84
C ILE A 538 -36.44 -4.02 -41.19
N GLU A 539 -37.05 -5.16 -40.85
CA GLU A 539 -38.28 -5.25 -40.06
C GLU A 539 -37.97 -5.79 -38.66
N VAL A 540 -38.41 -5.07 -37.63
CA VAL A 540 -38.23 -5.43 -36.22
C VAL A 540 -39.61 -5.61 -35.57
N ALA A 541 -39.79 -6.70 -34.81
CA ALA A 541 -41.03 -6.98 -34.08
C ALA A 541 -40.77 -7.77 -32.80
N GLY A 542 -41.76 -7.86 -31.90
CA GLY A 542 -41.74 -8.75 -30.74
C GLY A 542 -40.93 -8.26 -29.52
N VAL A 543 -40.26 -7.12 -29.64
CA VAL A 543 -39.56 -6.46 -28.52
C VAL A 543 -40.59 -5.95 -27.50
N ARG A 544 -40.31 -6.14 -26.21
CA ARG A 544 -41.16 -5.68 -25.10
C ARG A 544 -40.45 -4.62 -24.29
N ASP A 545 -41.15 -3.70 -23.64
CA ASP A 545 -40.53 -2.90 -22.58
C ASP A 545 -40.36 -3.72 -21.28
N LEU A 546 -39.82 -3.10 -20.23
CA LEU A 546 -39.65 -3.77 -18.94
C LEU A 546 -40.97 -3.94 -18.15
N ALA A 547 -42.01 -3.19 -18.48
CA ALA A 547 -43.36 -3.37 -17.95
C ALA A 547 -44.16 -4.47 -18.68
N GLY A 548 -43.63 -4.98 -19.80
CA GLY A 548 -44.17 -6.06 -20.61
C GLY A 548 -44.97 -5.64 -21.84
N ASN A 549 -45.11 -4.34 -22.15
CA ASN A 549 -45.85 -3.92 -23.34
C ASN A 549 -45.02 -4.24 -24.59
N THR A 550 -45.68 -4.80 -25.63
CA THR A 550 -45.00 -5.24 -26.86
C THR A 550 -45.08 -4.16 -27.94
N MET A 551 -43.97 -3.90 -28.62
CA MET A 551 -43.94 -2.98 -29.77
C MET A 551 -44.89 -3.42 -30.89
N ASP A 552 -45.34 -2.47 -31.70
CA ASP A 552 -45.87 -2.78 -33.04
C ASP A 552 -44.71 -2.98 -34.03
N ALA A 553 -44.86 -3.88 -35.01
CA ALA A 553 -43.80 -4.16 -35.97
C ALA A 553 -43.47 -2.94 -36.84
N VAL A 554 -42.19 -2.69 -37.08
CA VAL A 554 -41.72 -1.52 -37.85
C VAL A 554 -40.69 -1.94 -38.89
N THR A 555 -40.90 -1.48 -40.13
CA THR A 555 -39.95 -1.64 -41.24
C THR A 555 -39.25 -0.31 -41.55
N ARG A 556 -37.93 -0.36 -41.73
CA ARG A 556 -37.08 0.76 -42.18
C ARG A 556 -36.08 0.28 -43.22
N VAL A 557 -35.83 1.11 -44.22
CA VAL A 557 -34.74 0.87 -45.18
C VAL A 557 -33.51 1.60 -44.68
N ILE A 558 -32.39 0.90 -44.54
CA ILE A 558 -31.12 1.48 -44.13
C ILE A 558 -30.01 1.05 -45.08
N GLN A 559 -28.97 1.87 -45.18
CA GLN A 559 -27.72 1.47 -45.80
C GLN A 559 -26.76 0.98 -44.73
N ILE A 560 -26.40 -0.30 -44.78
CA ILE A 560 -25.32 -0.86 -43.98
C ILE A 560 -24.00 -0.45 -44.63
N THR A 561 -23.32 0.49 -43.97
CA THR A 561 -22.00 0.96 -44.37
C THR A 561 -20.94 0.07 -43.74
N ALA A 562 -19.92 -0.29 -44.53
CA ALA A 562 -18.67 -0.74 -43.94
C ALA A 562 -18.08 0.43 -43.15
N ASP A 563 -17.60 0.15 -41.95
CA ASP A 563 -16.85 1.11 -41.17
C ASP A 563 -15.44 1.20 -41.76
N THR A 564 -15.12 2.36 -42.32
CA THR A 564 -13.81 2.67 -42.92
C THR A 564 -13.08 3.77 -42.15
N THR A 565 -13.59 4.19 -41.00
CA THR A 565 -13.02 5.25 -40.18
C THR A 565 -12.07 4.63 -39.17
N ALA A 566 -10.84 5.15 -39.07
CA ALA A 566 -9.87 4.67 -38.10
C ALA A 566 -10.05 5.39 -36.75
N PRO A 567 -9.78 4.72 -35.61
CA PRO A 567 -9.84 5.34 -34.29
C PRO A 567 -8.99 6.59 -34.18
N ALA A 568 -9.59 7.70 -33.77
CA ALA A 568 -8.91 8.99 -33.62
C ALA A 568 -8.57 9.26 -32.14
N PHE A 569 -7.37 9.79 -31.90
CA PHE A 569 -6.97 10.22 -30.56
C PHE A 569 -7.83 11.41 -30.08
N VAL A 570 -8.33 11.32 -28.85
CA VAL A 570 -9.12 12.35 -28.17
C VAL A 570 -8.29 13.07 -27.10
N SER A 571 -7.74 12.34 -26.13
CA SER A 571 -7.06 12.94 -24.97
C SER A 571 -6.09 11.97 -24.28
N GLN A 572 -5.32 12.47 -23.31
CA GLN A 572 -4.43 11.67 -22.47
C GLN A 572 -4.54 12.04 -20.98
N SER A 573 -4.27 11.10 -20.08
CA SER A 573 -4.13 11.33 -18.63
C SER A 573 -3.10 10.39 -17.98
N LEU A 574 -2.73 10.65 -16.73
CA LEU A 574 -1.81 9.81 -15.95
C LEU A 574 -2.52 9.22 -14.73
N LYS A 575 -2.30 7.94 -14.45
CA LYS A 575 -2.81 7.27 -13.24
C LYS A 575 -1.72 6.44 -12.54
N PRO A 576 -1.61 6.48 -11.21
CA PRO A 576 -0.76 5.55 -10.47
C PRO A 576 -1.44 4.19 -10.30
N VAL A 577 -0.69 3.10 -10.50
CA VAL A 577 -1.16 1.72 -10.27
C VAL A 577 -0.04 0.97 -9.54
N GLY A 578 -0.14 0.81 -8.22
CA GLY A 578 0.95 0.26 -7.41
C GLY A 578 2.16 1.19 -7.39
N SER A 579 3.36 0.66 -7.71
CA SER A 579 4.59 1.44 -7.89
C SER A 579 4.74 2.05 -9.30
N ASP A 580 3.80 1.76 -10.21
CA ASP A 580 3.88 2.14 -11.61
C ASP A 580 3.06 3.41 -11.90
N GLN A 581 3.48 4.14 -12.93
CA GLN A 581 2.74 5.26 -13.50
C GLN A 581 2.22 4.84 -14.88
N VAL A 582 0.95 5.07 -15.18
CA VAL A 582 0.31 4.63 -16.42
C VAL A 582 -0.22 5.83 -17.19
N LEU A 583 0.14 5.94 -18.47
CA LEU A 583 -0.43 6.89 -19.43
C LEU A 583 -1.70 6.28 -20.03
N VAL A 584 -2.84 6.93 -19.83
CA VAL A 584 -4.11 6.54 -20.44
C VAL A 584 -4.34 7.39 -21.68
N VAL A 585 -4.53 6.75 -22.82
CA VAL A 585 -4.78 7.40 -24.12
C VAL A 585 -6.20 7.09 -24.55
N ASN A 586 -7.04 8.11 -24.69
CA ASN A 586 -8.45 7.96 -25.04
C ASN A 586 -8.65 8.16 -26.54
N TYR A 587 -9.50 7.33 -27.13
CA TYR A 587 -9.96 7.39 -28.52
C TYR A 587 -11.45 7.74 -28.56
N ASP A 588 -11.93 8.18 -29.72
CA ASP A 588 -13.33 8.57 -29.94
C ASP A 588 -14.30 7.37 -30.01
N GLU A 589 -13.76 6.19 -30.33
CA GLU A 589 -14.49 4.93 -30.42
C GLU A 589 -13.87 3.79 -29.60
N GLU A 590 -14.56 2.64 -29.55
CA GLU A 590 -14.02 1.45 -28.88
C GLU A 590 -12.84 0.87 -29.66
N VAL A 591 -11.79 0.50 -28.94
CA VAL A 591 -10.53 0.06 -29.54
C VAL A 591 -10.05 -1.26 -28.94
N LEU A 592 -9.42 -2.06 -29.79
CA LEU A 592 -8.52 -3.14 -29.43
C LEU A 592 -7.08 -2.63 -29.54
N VAL A 593 -6.23 -3.05 -28.60
CA VAL A 593 -4.81 -2.74 -28.67
C VAL A 593 -4.06 -3.80 -29.47
N ASN A 594 -3.23 -3.37 -30.41
CA ASN A 594 -2.26 -4.23 -31.05
C ASN A 594 -0.98 -4.26 -30.23
N ALA A 595 -0.95 -5.16 -29.24
CA ALA A 595 0.20 -5.33 -28.34
C ALA A 595 1.50 -5.79 -29.03
N GLY A 596 1.44 -6.14 -30.32
CA GLY A 596 2.60 -6.46 -31.17
C GLY A 596 3.33 -5.23 -31.72
N LEU A 597 2.80 -4.01 -31.49
CA LEU A 597 3.45 -2.75 -31.85
C LEU A 597 4.12 -2.08 -30.64
N SER A 598 5.09 -1.21 -30.91
CA SER A 598 5.92 -0.57 -29.89
C SER A 598 5.62 0.92 -29.75
N VAL A 599 5.23 1.34 -28.53
CA VAL A 599 5.18 2.75 -28.15
C VAL A 599 6.59 3.19 -27.73
N THR A 600 7.10 4.29 -28.26
CA THR A 600 8.47 4.77 -27.98
C THR A 600 8.45 6.19 -27.44
N GLY A 601 9.59 6.79 -27.12
CA GLY A 601 9.63 8.21 -26.73
C GLY A 601 10.89 8.62 -26.00
N THR A 602 10.85 9.77 -25.34
CA THR A 602 11.91 10.34 -24.51
C THR A 602 11.33 11.00 -23.25
N TYR A 603 12.16 11.30 -22.24
CA TYR A 603 11.81 12.17 -21.13
C TYR A 603 13.00 13.01 -20.67
N VAL A 604 12.75 14.25 -20.24
CA VAL A 604 13.76 15.17 -19.70
C VAL A 604 13.69 15.12 -18.18
N ASN A 605 14.73 14.60 -17.52
CA ASN A 605 14.74 14.49 -16.06
C ASN A 605 14.99 15.84 -15.36
N SER A 606 14.97 15.85 -14.02
CA SER A 606 15.22 17.05 -13.19
C SER A 606 16.57 17.73 -13.44
N ASN A 607 17.53 17.02 -14.05
CA ASN A 607 18.84 17.55 -14.43
C ASN A 607 18.85 18.13 -15.86
N SER A 608 17.68 18.33 -16.48
CA SER A 608 17.51 18.80 -17.86
C SER A 608 18.14 17.90 -18.94
N ILE A 609 18.36 16.60 -18.63
CA ILE A 609 18.91 15.62 -19.58
C ILE A 609 17.78 14.86 -20.25
N THR A 610 17.78 14.83 -21.58
CA THR A 610 16.84 14.03 -22.39
C THR A 610 17.28 12.57 -22.41
N ASN A 611 16.41 11.67 -21.96
CA ASN A 611 16.60 10.23 -21.92
C ASN A 611 15.58 9.57 -22.85
N ASN A 612 15.93 8.49 -23.55
CA ASN A 612 14.95 7.74 -24.33
C ASN A 612 14.10 6.86 -23.40
N ILE A 613 12.83 6.70 -23.73
CA ILE A 613 11.93 5.70 -23.14
C ILE A 613 12.17 4.39 -23.88
N ALA A 614 12.42 3.32 -23.12
CA ALA A 614 12.49 1.99 -23.69
C ALA A 614 11.16 1.64 -24.40
N PRO A 615 11.18 1.07 -25.63
CA PRO A 615 9.96 0.74 -26.35
C PRO A 615 8.99 -0.09 -25.50
N ILE A 616 7.81 0.46 -25.25
CA ILE A 616 6.73 -0.14 -24.46
C ILE A 616 5.93 -1.04 -25.40
N THR A 617 5.91 -2.33 -25.11
CA THR A 617 5.31 -3.40 -25.92
C THR A 617 4.62 -4.44 -25.03
N GLY A 618 3.79 -5.29 -25.62
CA GLY A 618 3.22 -6.47 -24.96
C GLY A 618 1.97 -6.18 -24.13
N ALA A 619 1.11 -7.20 -24.01
CA ALA A 619 -0.21 -7.10 -23.38
C ALA A 619 -0.17 -6.79 -21.87
N ALA A 620 1.01 -6.88 -21.22
CA ALA A 620 1.19 -6.47 -19.83
C ALA A 620 1.43 -4.97 -19.65
N ASN A 621 1.85 -4.26 -20.71
CA ASN A 621 2.16 -2.84 -20.67
C ASN A 621 1.23 -2.00 -21.56
N LEU A 622 0.60 -2.62 -22.54
CA LEU A 622 -0.36 -2.02 -23.45
C LEU A 622 -1.68 -2.75 -23.26
N VAL A 623 -2.57 -2.17 -22.45
CA VAL A 623 -3.84 -2.79 -22.04
C VAL A 623 -4.98 -1.91 -22.53
N VAL A 624 -6.05 -2.51 -23.04
CA VAL A 624 -7.29 -1.75 -23.27
C VAL A 624 -7.91 -1.42 -21.92
N GLY A 625 -8.19 -0.15 -21.66
CA GLY A 625 -8.81 0.28 -20.42
C GLY A 625 -10.20 -0.32 -20.23
N SER A 626 -10.70 -0.31 -19.00
CA SER A 626 -12.01 -0.91 -18.67
C SER A 626 -13.18 -0.28 -19.42
N ASP A 627 -13.03 0.96 -19.91
CA ASP A 627 -14.01 1.68 -20.72
C ASP A 627 -14.05 1.25 -22.20
N LYS A 628 -13.12 0.37 -22.63
CA LYS A 628 -12.89 -0.07 -24.01
C LYS A 628 -12.58 1.02 -25.04
N LYS A 629 -12.53 2.29 -24.63
CA LYS A 629 -12.22 3.45 -25.49
C LYS A 629 -10.84 4.03 -25.21
N SER A 630 -10.08 3.40 -24.32
CA SER A 630 -8.75 3.85 -23.96
C SER A 630 -7.71 2.73 -24.07
N ILE A 631 -6.46 3.13 -24.29
CA ILE A 631 -5.29 2.26 -24.15
C ILE A 631 -4.45 2.79 -22.98
N GLU A 632 -4.23 1.91 -22.02
CA GLU A 632 -3.39 2.13 -20.86
C GLU A 632 -1.97 1.66 -21.18
N ILE A 633 -1.04 2.59 -21.11
CA ILE A 633 0.37 2.43 -21.47
C ILE A 633 1.17 2.59 -20.19
N LYS A 634 1.71 1.47 -19.69
CA LYS A 634 2.54 1.46 -18.49
C LYS A 634 3.87 2.20 -18.74
N LEU A 635 4.09 3.30 -18.03
CA LEU A 635 5.30 4.11 -18.13
C LEU A 635 6.36 3.66 -17.11
N PRO A 636 7.64 3.86 -17.41
CA PRO A 636 8.70 3.75 -16.41
C PRO A 636 8.57 4.86 -15.35
N ALA A 637 8.78 4.52 -14.07
CA ALA A 637 8.60 5.40 -12.91
C ALA A 637 9.70 6.47 -12.72
N ASN A 638 10.21 7.06 -13.81
CA ASN A 638 11.23 8.10 -13.73
C ASN A 638 10.60 9.49 -13.76
N ALA A 639 10.91 10.35 -12.78
CA ALA A 639 10.43 11.73 -12.77
C ALA A 639 11.06 12.57 -13.92
N GLY A 640 10.26 13.39 -14.60
CA GLY A 640 10.70 14.23 -15.72
C GLY A 640 9.59 14.59 -16.72
N ASN A 641 9.93 15.36 -17.77
CA ASN A 641 9.05 15.79 -18.86
C ASN A 641 9.13 14.81 -20.04
N TYR A 642 8.12 13.99 -20.25
CA TYR A 642 8.00 12.95 -21.26
C TYR A 642 7.53 13.48 -22.62
N THR A 643 7.99 12.82 -23.69
CA THR A 643 7.55 12.88 -25.08
C THR A 643 7.38 11.45 -25.61
N VAL A 644 6.16 10.93 -25.69
CA VAL A 644 5.84 9.54 -26.07
C VAL A 644 5.24 9.49 -27.48
N THR A 645 5.67 8.55 -28.33
CA THR A 645 5.16 8.32 -29.69
C THR A 645 4.43 6.97 -29.77
N LEU A 646 3.15 7.04 -30.13
CA LEU A 646 2.26 5.94 -30.46
C LEU A 646 2.41 5.58 -31.96
N PRO A 647 2.64 4.31 -32.31
CA PRO A 647 2.75 3.90 -33.71
C PRO A 647 1.37 3.83 -34.39
N ALA A 648 1.36 3.87 -35.73
CA ALA A 648 0.16 3.63 -36.51
C ALA A 648 -0.32 2.18 -36.30
N GLY A 649 -1.62 1.99 -36.14
CA GLY A 649 -2.26 0.70 -35.86
C GLY A 649 -2.12 0.22 -34.42
N LEU A 650 -1.60 1.05 -33.49
CA LEU A 650 -1.56 0.72 -32.06
C LEU A 650 -2.96 0.42 -31.54
N ALA A 651 -3.93 1.26 -31.91
CA ALA A 651 -5.35 1.01 -31.70
C ALA A 651 -5.98 0.54 -33.01
N ARG A 652 -6.95 -0.37 -32.91
CA ARG A 652 -7.78 -0.84 -34.02
C ARG A 652 -9.21 -0.99 -33.53
N ASP A 653 -10.17 -0.53 -34.30
CA ASP A 653 -11.59 -0.77 -33.99
C ASP A 653 -11.99 -2.25 -34.22
N ALA A 654 -13.27 -2.54 -34.03
CA ALA A 654 -13.85 -3.85 -34.29
C ALA A 654 -13.99 -4.18 -35.80
N ALA A 655 -14.02 -3.17 -36.67
CA ALA A 655 -14.11 -3.31 -38.12
C ALA A 655 -12.76 -3.58 -38.80
N GLY A 656 -11.66 -3.36 -38.08
CA GLY A 656 -10.29 -3.59 -38.53
C GLY A 656 -9.51 -2.33 -38.92
N ASN A 657 -10.08 -1.11 -38.80
CA ASN A 657 -9.38 0.10 -39.20
C ASN A 657 -8.30 0.47 -38.17
N LEU A 658 -7.13 0.87 -38.68
CA LEU A 658 -5.92 1.09 -37.87
C LEU A 658 -5.73 2.57 -37.54
N SER A 659 -5.51 2.89 -36.26
CA SER A 659 -5.27 4.27 -35.80
C SER A 659 -4.05 4.90 -36.46
N ALA A 660 -4.02 6.23 -36.60
CA ALA A 660 -2.82 6.94 -37.04
C ALA A 660 -1.72 6.95 -35.94
N ALA A 661 -0.46 7.17 -36.34
CA ALA A 661 0.63 7.42 -35.41
C ALA A 661 0.49 8.80 -34.74
N ARG A 662 0.95 8.95 -33.49
CA ARG A 662 0.85 10.24 -32.75
C ARG A 662 1.92 10.42 -31.69
N THR A 663 2.37 11.64 -31.46
CA THR A 663 3.30 12.01 -30.38
C THR A 663 2.59 12.84 -29.29
N LEU A 664 2.91 12.57 -28.02
CA LEU A 664 2.28 13.04 -26.79
C LEU A 664 3.34 13.58 -25.82
N THR A 665 3.06 14.62 -25.03
CA THR A 665 4.00 15.17 -24.04
C THR A 665 3.34 15.39 -22.67
N PHE A 666 4.05 15.16 -21.55
CA PHE A 666 3.53 15.30 -20.15
C PHE A 666 4.66 15.26 -19.10
N THR A 667 4.38 15.47 -17.80
CA THR A 667 5.39 15.46 -16.71
C THR A 667 5.07 14.40 -15.64
N LEU A 668 6.10 13.71 -15.10
CA LEU A 668 6.02 12.67 -14.07
C LEU A 668 6.84 13.05 -12.80
N GLY A 669 6.35 12.76 -11.58
CA GLY A 669 7.02 13.06 -10.28
C GLY A 669 7.37 11.81 -9.43
N THR A 670 8.01 11.97 -8.25
CA THR A 670 8.39 10.86 -7.33
C THR A 670 7.20 10.29 -6.53
N PRO A 671 7.23 8.99 -6.13
CA PRO A 671 6.16 8.38 -5.32
C PRO A 671 6.07 8.99 -3.92
N VAL A 672 4.86 9.29 -3.46
CA VAL A 672 4.56 9.88 -2.15
C VAL A 672 4.12 8.76 -1.20
N ASP A 673 4.51 8.81 0.08
CA ASP A 673 3.86 8.00 1.14
C ASP A 673 2.37 8.33 1.13
N THR A 674 1.53 7.38 0.72
CA THR A 674 0.06 7.52 0.61
C THR A 674 -0.70 6.98 1.82
N THR A 675 0.00 6.62 2.90
CA THR A 675 -0.64 5.97 4.05
C THR A 675 -1.38 7.00 4.92
N LYS A 676 -2.69 6.77 5.13
CA LYS A 676 -3.56 7.70 5.88
C LYS A 676 -3.37 7.56 7.39
N PRO A 677 -3.17 8.66 8.14
CA PRO A 677 -3.10 8.62 9.60
C PRO A 677 -4.45 8.19 10.19
N LYS A 678 -4.46 7.56 11.37
CA LYS A 678 -5.67 7.10 12.07
C LYS A 678 -5.66 7.56 13.53
N VAL A 679 -6.83 7.77 14.13
CA VAL A 679 -6.90 8.03 15.57
C VAL A 679 -6.66 6.73 16.31
N SER A 680 -5.75 6.77 17.28
CA SER A 680 -5.46 5.66 18.18
C SER A 680 -6.30 5.74 19.45
N THR A 681 -6.32 6.91 20.10
CA THR A 681 -7.05 7.11 21.37
C THR A 681 -7.61 8.52 21.48
N VAL A 682 -8.76 8.66 22.15
CA VAL A 682 -9.36 9.93 22.55
C VAL A 682 -9.74 9.84 24.02
N VAL A 683 -9.22 10.77 24.83
CA VAL A 683 -9.43 10.76 26.29
C VAL A 683 -9.78 12.17 26.75
N GLN A 684 -10.91 12.32 27.44
CA GLN A 684 -11.25 13.54 28.16
C GLN A 684 -10.63 13.49 29.57
N THR A 685 -10.05 14.60 30.01
CA THR A 685 -9.57 14.80 31.37
C THR A 685 -9.94 16.23 31.76
N ASN A 686 -10.98 16.38 32.59
CA ASN A 686 -11.58 17.67 32.94
C ASN A 686 -11.96 18.47 31.69
N ASP A 687 -11.41 19.68 31.54
CA ASP A 687 -11.58 20.60 30.42
C ASP A 687 -10.68 20.28 29.22
N LYS A 688 -9.87 19.21 29.26
CA LYS A 688 -8.97 18.82 28.17
C LYS A 688 -9.45 17.58 27.44
N LEU A 689 -9.29 17.58 26.11
CA LEU A 689 -9.51 16.42 25.25
C LEU A 689 -8.21 16.08 24.52
N VAL A 690 -7.63 14.92 24.82
CA VAL A 690 -6.37 14.46 24.24
C VAL A 690 -6.63 13.43 23.15
N VAL A 691 -6.21 13.74 21.92
CA VAL A 691 -6.34 12.89 20.73
C VAL A 691 -4.94 12.40 20.33
N THR A 692 -4.74 11.09 20.20
CA THR A 692 -3.47 10.52 19.74
C THR A 692 -3.65 9.83 18.40
N PHE A 693 -2.76 10.08 17.44
CA PHE A 693 -2.70 9.45 16.13
C PHE A 693 -1.68 8.32 16.09
N ASP A 694 -1.87 7.37 15.17
CA ASP A 694 -0.97 6.21 15.00
C ASP A 694 0.41 6.56 14.39
N ARG A 695 0.57 7.80 13.91
CA ARG A 695 1.80 8.34 13.30
C ARG A 695 1.87 9.86 13.41
N ASP A 696 3.00 10.42 13.00
CA ASP A 696 3.25 11.86 13.02
C ASP A 696 2.32 12.60 12.03
N VAL A 697 1.67 13.66 12.52
CA VAL A 697 0.77 14.54 11.75
C VAL A 697 1.30 15.98 11.73
N THR A 698 0.81 16.78 10.79
CA THR A 698 1.28 18.16 10.60
C THR A 698 0.56 19.15 11.51
N ALA A 699 1.30 20.14 12.03
CA ALA A 699 0.72 21.21 12.84
C ALA A 699 -0.41 21.96 12.12
N ALA A 700 -0.26 22.21 10.81
CA ALA A 700 -1.22 22.97 10.01
C ALA A 700 -2.63 22.36 9.99
N THR A 701 -2.72 21.04 10.04
CA THR A 701 -4.01 20.32 9.98
C THR A 701 -4.40 19.76 11.34
N ALA A 702 -3.46 19.23 12.11
CA ALA A 702 -3.73 18.62 13.41
C ALA A 702 -4.06 19.65 14.50
N LEU A 703 -3.55 20.89 14.41
CA LEU A 703 -3.86 21.96 15.38
C LEU A 703 -5.00 22.87 14.92
N ASN A 704 -5.72 22.51 13.86
CA ASN A 704 -6.92 23.21 13.45
C ASN A 704 -8.12 22.66 14.22
N ALA A 705 -8.70 23.44 15.13
CA ALA A 705 -9.85 23.02 15.93
C ALA A 705 -11.08 22.62 15.09
N ALA A 706 -11.24 23.15 13.87
CA ALA A 706 -12.36 22.81 12.97
C ALA A 706 -12.30 21.37 12.42
N ASN A 707 -11.17 20.69 12.62
CA ASN A 707 -10.98 19.29 12.24
C ASN A 707 -11.49 18.30 13.29
N TYR A 708 -12.01 18.81 14.42
CA TYR A 708 -12.54 18.04 15.54
C TYR A 708 -13.96 18.50 15.82
N GLU A 709 -14.90 17.56 15.90
CA GLU A 709 -16.32 17.87 16.14
C GLU A 709 -16.90 16.92 17.18
N ILE A 710 -17.72 17.45 18.08
CA ILE A 710 -18.53 16.66 19.01
C ILE A 710 -19.97 16.80 18.59
N GLU A 711 -20.62 15.69 18.26
CA GLU A 711 -22.01 15.68 17.81
C GLU A 711 -22.94 16.36 18.84
N GLY A 712 -23.80 17.26 18.33
CA GLY A 712 -24.73 18.02 19.13
C GLY A 712 -24.11 19.17 19.94
N VAL A 713 -22.83 19.53 19.70
CA VAL A 713 -22.15 20.65 20.36
C VAL A 713 -21.59 21.61 19.30
N ALA A 714 -22.13 22.83 19.24
CA ALA A 714 -21.61 23.87 18.35
C ALA A 714 -20.36 24.53 18.96
N SER A 715 -19.26 24.55 18.21
CA SER A 715 -17.97 25.13 18.65
C SER A 715 -17.50 24.59 20.01
N PRO A 716 -17.23 23.27 20.12
CA PRO A 716 -16.93 22.61 21.39
C PRO A 716 -15.59 23.00 22.03
N PHE A 717 -14.73 23.71 21.31
CA PHE A 717 -13.36 24.00 21.75
C PHE A 717 -13.09 25.51 21.87
N GLU A 718 -12.23 25.87 22.82
CA GLU A 718 -11.69 27.21 23.01
C GLU A 718 -10.16 27.19 23.02
N GLY A 719 -9.54 28.34 22.72
CA GLY A 719 -8.09 28.43 22.59
C GLY A 719 -7.51 27.72 21.35
N ALA A 720 -6.18 27.77 21.23
CA ALA A 720 -5.47 27.05 20.17
C ALA A 720 -5.12 25.62 20.62
N PRO A 721 -5.43 24.58 19.83
CA PRO A 721 -4.95 23.23 20.11
C PRO A 721 -3.42 23.20 20.09
N ILE A 722 -2.82 22.31 20.89
CA ILE A 722 -1.36 22.16 20.98
C ILE A 722 -0.93 20.70 20.79
N PHE A 723 0.32 20.49 20.39
CA PHE A 723 0.94 19.17 20.49
C PHE A 723 1.46 18.92 21.90
N LYS A 724 1.13 17.77 22.47
CA LYS A 724 1.53 17.35 23.81
C LYS A 724 2.71 16.39 23.73
N GLY A 725 3.93 16.94 23.80
CA GLY A 725 5.18 16.19 23.88
C GLY A 725 5.69 15.58 22.56
N ASN A 726 4.84 15.36 21.56
CA ASN A 726 5.23 14.85 20.23
C ASN A 726 4.20 15.23 19.14
N ALA A 727 4.53 14.99 17.86
CA ALA A 727 3.68 15.30 16.70
C ALA A 727 2.54 14.28 16.44
N ARG A 728 2.23 13.40 17.39
CA ARG A 728 1.11 12.43 17.32
C ARG A 728 -0.01 12.74 18.31
N THR A 729 0.28 13.50 19.37
CA THR A 729 -0.67 13.74 20.45
C THR A 729 -1.11 15.19 20.45
N VAL A 730 -2.37 15.44 20.11
CA VAL A 730 -3.00 16.77 20.14
C VAL A 730 -3.83 16.91 21.41
N GLU A 731 -3.69 18.05 22.10
CA GLU A 731 -4.52 18.44 23.23
C GLU A 731 -5.41 19.62 22.83
N LEU A 732 -6.72 19.42 22.98
CA LEU A 732 -7.79 20.40 22.75
C LEU A 732 -8.31 20.88 24.12
N THR A 733 -8.72 22.14 24.21
CA THR A 733 -9.42 22.66 25.40
C THR A 733 -10.91 22.77 25.09
N LEU A 734 -11.75 22.10 25.87
CA LEU A 734 -13.20 22.18 25.77
C LEU A 734 -13.67 23.54 26.24
N LYS A 735 -14.59 24.14 25.46
CA LYS A 735 -15.21 25.41 25.80
C LYS A 735 -16.09 25.26 27.04
N ARG A 736 -16.06 26.27 27.91
CA ARG A 736 -16.94 26.36 29.09
C ARG A 736 -18.40 26.18 28.70
N ASP A 737 -19.13 25.38 29.50
CA ASP A 737 -20.59 25.19 29.40
C ASP A 737 -21.07 24.67 28.02
N ALA A 738 -20.16 24.17 27.18
CA ALA A 738 -20.50 23.71 25.82
C ALA A 738 -21.20 22.35 25.80
N ILE A 739 -20.80 21.44 26.70
CA ILE A 739 -21.42 20.12 26.84
C ILE A 739 -22.37 20.18 28.03
N THR A 740 -23.67 20.27 27.78
CA THR A 740 -24.69 20.45 28.84
C THR A 740 -25.11 19.16 29.54
N THR A 741 -24.76 18.00 28.98
CA THR A 741 -25.14 16.68 29.50
C THR A 741 -24.05 15.65 29.18
N SER A 742 -23.67 14.86 30.20
CA SER A 742 -22.74 13.74 30.07
C SER A 742 -23.35 12.59 29.27
N GLY A 743 -22.52 11.89 28.49
CA GLY A 743 -22.96 10.73 27.72
C GLY A 743 -22.07 10.44 26.51
N ALA A 744 -22.35 9.31 25.85
CA ALA A 744 -21.70 8.95 24.61
C ALA A 744 -22.16 9.90 23.48
N ARG A 745 -21.21 10.56 22.82
CA ARG A 745 -21.44 11.40 21.64
C ARG A 745 -20.48 10.97 20.55
N ASN A 746 -20.89 11.06 19.29
CA ASN A 746 -19.95 10.83 18.21
C ASN A 746 -18.91 11.95 18.21
N PHE A 747 -17.65 11.54 18.24
CA PHE A 747 -16.51 12.41 18.05
C PHE A 747 -15.97 12.19 16.65
N THR A 748 -15.93 13.27 15.87
CA THR A 748 -15.41 13.24 14.51
C THR A 748 -14.04 13.89 14.45
N VAL A 749 -13.08 13.19 13.85
CA VAL A 749 -11.78 13.73 13.47
C VAL A 749 -11.66 13.64 11.95
N LYS A 750 -11.37 14.77 11.29
CA LYS A 750 -11.31 14.86 9.83
C LYS A 750 -10.18 15.78 9.38
N ASN A 751 -9.78 15.66 8.12
CA ASN A 751 -8.85 16.58 7.47
C ASN A 751 -7.45 16.72 8.11
N VAL A 752 -7.06 15.81 9.01
CA VAL A 752 -5.71 15.78 9.59
C VAL A 752 -4.77 15.05 8.64
N ALA A 753 -3.60 15.63 8.37
CA ALA A 753 -2.67 15.15 7.36
C ALA A 753 -1.25 14.90 7.90
N THR A 754 -0.56 13.93 7.31
CA THR A 754 0.87 13.65 7.54
C THR A 754 1.77 14.71 6.90
N GLY A 755 3.08 14.67 7.20
CA GLY A 755 4.09 15.54 6.57
C GLY A 755 4.18 15.43 5.05
N SER A 756 3.69 14.33 4.47
CA SER A 756 3.59 14.10 3.02
C SER A 756 2.29 14.62 2.39
N GLY A 757 1.38 15.20 3.18
CA GLY A 757 0.10 15.75 2.71
C GLY A 757 -1.04 14.73 2.59
N VAL A 758 -0.86 13.50 3.10
CA VAL A 758 -1.92 12.49 3.09
C VAL A 758 -2.90 12.74 4.23
N VAL A 759 -4.15 12.95 3.86
CA VAL A 759 -5.25 13.23 4.77
C VAL A 759 -5.86 11.93 5.29
N MET A 760 -6.18 11.86 6.58
CA MET A 760 -6.92 10.74 7.16
C MET A 760 -8.28 10.54 6.51
N ASP A 761 -8.79 9.31 6.57
CA ASP A 761 -10.24 9.11 6.43
C ASP A 761 -10.93 9.71 7.66
N ALA A 762 -12.06 10.39 7.45
CA ALA A 762 -12.82 10.92 8.57
C ALA A 762 -13.23 9.77 9.49
N GLU A 763 -12.87 9.88 10.76
CA GLU A 763 -13.24 8.91 11.79
C GLU A 763 -14.32 9.51 12.65
N THR A 764 -15.46 8.83 12.75
CA THR A 764 -16.55 9.20 13.64
C THR A 764 -16.82 8.02 14.57
N VAL A 765 -16.47 8.16 15.84
CA VAL A 765 -16.63 7.10 16.84
C VAL A 765 -17.29 7.67 18.09
N ALA A 766 -18.24 6.92 18.66
CA ALA A 766 -18.86 7.28 19.92
C ALA A 766 -17.83 7.28 21.06
N ARG A 767 -17.68 8.42 21.73
CA ARG A 767 -16.86 8.59 22.93
C ARG A 767 -17.73 9.14 24.05
N SER A 768 -17.49 8.68 25.27
CA SER A 768 -18.17 9.25 26.43
C SER A 768 -17.54 10.61 26.77
N PHE A 769 -18.38 11.63 26.86
CA PHE A 769 -18.00 12.96 27.32
C PHE A 769 -18.70 13.26 28.64
N ASN A 770 -17.99 13.92 29.55
CA ASN A 770 -18.59 14.54 30.73
C ASN A 770 -19.07 15.95 30.37
N GLU A 771 -20.13 16.40 31.03
CA GLU A 771 -20.61 17.77 30.93
C GLU A 771 -19.56 18.78 31.42
N THR A 772 -19.64 20.01 30.89
CA THR A 772 -18.69 21.11 31.14
C THR A 772 -19.38 22.35 31.73
N VAL A 773 -20.62 22.22 32.19
CA VAL A 773 -21.43 23.26 32.82
C VAL A 773 -20.91 23.48 34.23
N ARG A 774 -20.72 24.73 34.62
CA ARG A 774 -20.22 25.04 35.96
C ARG A 774 -21.36 25.26 36.95
N PRO A 775 -21.17 24.85 38.21
CA PRO A 775 -22.08 25.25 39.26
C PRO A 775 -21.98 26.77 39.46
N THR A 776 -23.12 27.38 39.79
CA THR A 776 -23.27 28.81 40.15
C THR A 776 -24.09 28.92 41.43
N VAL A 777 -23.96 30.02 42.18
CA VAL A 777 -24.82 30.30 43.33
C VAL A 777 -26.09 31.01 42.87
N THR A 778 -27.24 30.35 43.03
CA THR A 778 -28.55 30.89 42.59
C THR A 778 -29.27 31.67 43.68
N ALA A 779 -28.98 31.38 44.96
CA ALA A 779 -29.59 32.07 46.09
C ALA A 779 -28.70 32.01 47.33
N ALA A 780 -28.85 33.02 48.20
CA ALA A 780 -28.31 33.04 49.54
C ALA A 780 -29.40 33.55 50.49
N LYS A 781 -29.65 32.84 51.60
CA LYS A 781 -30.66 33.27 52.59
C LYS A 781 -30.18 33.03 54.02
N VAL A 782 -30.70 33.84 54.94
CA VAL A 782 -30.50 33.63 56.38
C VAL A 782 -31.44 32.52 56.86
N LEU A 783 -30.89 31.47 57.49
CA LEU A 783 -31.69 30.40 58.12
C LEU A 783 -32.09 30.76 59.56
N ASN A 784 -31.14 31.33 60.30
CA ASN A 784 -31.31 31.84 61.65
C ASN A 784 -30.18 32.82 61.97
N SER A 785 -30.12 33.31 63.20
CA SER A 785 -29.14 34.34 63.60
C SER A 785 -27.68 33.92 63.44
N THR A 786 -27.33 32.65 63.26
CA THR A 786 -25.93 32.21 63.06
C THR A 786 -25.71 31.44 61.77
N GLN A 787 -26.71 31.25 60.91
CA GLN A 787 -26.59 30.37 59.73
C GLN A 787 -27.08 31.03 58.45
N ILE A 788 -26.28 30.90 57.38
CA ILE A 788 -26.60 31.33 56.03
C ILE A 788 -26.54 30.10 55.09
N GLU A 789 -27.57 29.91 54.28
CA GLU A 789 -27.63 28.85 53.26
C GLU A 789 -27.38 29.45 51.88
N LEU A 790 -26.37 28.94 51.17
CA LEU A 790 -26.22 29.10 49.73
C LEU A 790 -26.92 27.95 49.01
N THR A 791 -27.59 28.25 47.91
CA THR A 791 -28.13 27.26 46.98
C THR A 791 -27.39 27.37 45.66
N PHE A 792 -26.89 26.24 45.16
CA PHE A 792 -26.20 26.14 43.89
C PHE A 792 -27.15 25.67 42.78
N SER A 793 -26.79 25.97 41.52
CA SER A 793 -27.51 25.54 40.32
C SER A 793 -27.57 24.03 40.14
N GLU A 794 -26.66 23.30 40.79
CA GLU A 794 -26.55 21.84 40.74
C GLU A 794 -25.86 21.27 41.99
N VAL A 795 -25.73 19.94 42.03
CA VAL A 795 -25.04 19.25 43.13
C VAL A 795 -23.55 19.53 43.05
N VAL A 796 -22.98 20.06 44.13
CA VAL A 796 -21.55 20.36 44.24
C VAL A 796 -20.87 19.44 45.26
N ARG A 797 -19.54 19.44 45.23
CA ARG A 797 -18.64 18.73 46.13
C ARG A 797 -17.61 19.73 46.65
N ASP A 798 -17.34 19.60 47.93
CA ASP A 798 -16.22 20.27 48.59
C ASP A 798 -14.91 19.67 48.06
N GLY A 799 -13.89 20.51 47.88
CA GLY A 799 -12.60 20.08 47.37
C GLY A 799 -11.70 19.54 48.49
N SER A 800 -10.40 19.85 48.42
CA SER A 800 -9.42 19.43 49.42
C SER A 800 -9.35 20.38 50.62
N ILE A 801 -9.91 21.58 50.52
CA ILE A 801 -9.92 22.62 51.56
C ILE A 801 -11.30 22.65 52.25
N ASN A 802 -11.58 21.63 53.04
CA ASN A 802 -12.91 21.49 53.68
C ASN A 802 -13.32 22.74 54.49
N GLY A 803 -14.43 23.36 54.08
CA GLY A 803 -15.17 24.35 54.84
C GLY A 803 -14.49 25.72 55.01
N ASN A 804 -13.80 26.22 53.98
CA ASN A 804 -13.27 27.59 53.94
C ASN A 804 -13.37 28.21 52.53
N ASP A 805 -14.49 28.00 51.86
CA ASP A 805 -14.72 28.37 50.47
C ASP A 805 -15.41 29.73 50.32
N PHE A 806 -16.16 30.14 51.35
CA PHE A 806 -16.95 31.37 51.35
C PHE A 806 -16.61 32.30 52.54
N SER A 807 -16.91 33.59 52.40
CA SER A 807 -16.76 34.59 53.45
C SER A 807 -17.99 35.48 53.52
N VAL A 808 -18.50 35.69 54.73
CA VAL A 808 -19.72 36.49 54.98
C VAL A 808 -19.36 37.88 55.48
N PHE A 809 -19.95 38.92 54.89
CA PHE A 809 -19.78 40.32 55.28
C PHE A 809 -21.14 40.92 55.68
N GLN A 810 -21.12 41.90 56.59
CA GLN A 810 -22.32 42.58 57.07
C GLN A 810 -22.16 44.11 56.98
N GLY A 811 -23.17 44.77 56.41
CA GLY A 811 -23.20 46.21 56.22
C GLY A 811 -22.11 46.69 55.27
N THR A 812 -21.34 47.70 55.69
CA THR A 812 -20.19 48.22 54.93
C THR A 812 -18.85 47.66 55.42
N SER A 813 -18.85 46.64 56.30
CA SER A 813 -17.63 46.03 56.82
C SER A 813 -16.80 45.38 55.72
N THR A 814 -15.50 45.62 55.73
CA THR A 814 -14.53 44.94 54.87
C THR A 814 -13.90 43.71 55.54
N THR A 815 -14.25 43.44 56.80
CA THR A 815 -13.81 42.26 57.55
C THR A 815 -14.92 41.22 57.53
N ALA A 816 -14.58 39.98 57.14
CA ALA A 816 -15.53 38.88 57.16
C ALA A 816 -15.92 38.53 58.61
N LEU A 817 -17.16 38.10 58.79
CA LEU A 817 -17.63 37.51 60.04
C LEU A 817 -16.89 36.20 60.28
N GLY A 818 -16.62 35.89 61.55
CA GLY A 818 -15.96 34.64 61.92
C GLY A 818 -16.84 33.44 61.58
N GLU A 819 -16.24 32.42 60.98
CA GLU A 819 -16.89 31.18 60.59
C GLU A 819 -16.48 30.03 61.53
N VAL A 820 -17.43 29.16 61.87
CA VAL A 820 -17.22 27.95 62.66
C VAL A 820 -17.13 26.73 61.75
N SER A 821 -17.96 26.68 60.72
CA SER A 821 -18.01 25.58 59.78
C SER A 821 -18.81 25.96 58.53
N GLU A 822 -18.39 25.42 57.41
CA GLU A 822 -19.18 25.33 56.18
C GLU A 822 -19.45 23.85 55.87
N VAL A 823 -20.70 23.52 55.58
CA VAL A 823 -21.12 22.16 55.24
C VAL A 823 -21.81 22.15 53.89
N ILE A 824 -21.19 21.48 52.92
CA ILE A 824 -21.76 21.22 51.61
C ILE A 824 -22.56 19.91 51.64
N THR A 825 -23.82 19.95 51.24
CA THR A 825 -24.67 18.76 51.10
C THR A 825 -25.63 18.93 49.92
N GLY A 826 -25.48 18.07 48.91
CA GLY A 826 -26.26 18.17 47.68
C GLY A 826 -25.95 19.46 46.93
N ASN A 827 -26.96 20.27 46.65
CA ASN A 827 -26.82 21.57 45.97
C ASN A 827 -26.82 22.75 46.95
N LYS A 828 -26.40 22.55 48.20
CA LYS A 828 -26.42 23.59 49.24
C LYS A 828 -25.13 23.63 50.04
N ALA A 829 -24.74 24.84 50.45
CA ALA A 829 -23.74 25.07 51.48
C ALA A 829 -24.38 25.81 52.65
N VAL A 830 -24.16 25.34 53.88
CA VAL A 830 -24.58 26.06 55.09
C VAL A 830 -23.35 26.57 55.81
N ILE A 831 -23.22 27.90 55.85
CA ILE A 831 -22.17 28.62 56.56
C ILE A 831 -22.67 28.92 57.97
N THR A 832 -21.94 28.45 58.99
CA THR A 832 -22.25 28.69 60.41
C THR A 832 -21.26 29.70 60.99
N LEU A 833 -21.79 30.82 61.48
CA LEU A 833 -21.02 31.93 62.02
C LEU A 833 -20.70 31.72 63.51
N SER A 834 -19.56 32.27 63.96
CA SER A 834 -19.11 32.18 65.36
C SER A 834 -19.85 33.13 66.29
N THR A 835 -20.51 34.15 65.74
CA THR A 835 -21.34 35.11 66.48
C THR A 835 -22.68 35.36 65.76
N PRO A 836 -23.77 35.63 66.49
CA PRO A 836 -25.05 35.97 65.88
C PRO A 836 -25.02 37.25 65.05
N LEU A 837 -25.73 37.26 63.93
CA LEU A 837 -26.02 38.42 63.09
C LEU A 837 -26.73 39.50 63.90
N THR A 838 -26.18 40.71 63.89
CA THR A 838 -26.74 41.89 64.57
C THR A 838 -27.72 42.70 63.71
N SER A 839 -27.79 42.41 62.40
CA SER A 839 -28.61 43.09 61.39
C SER A 839 -28.76 42.20 60.17
N LEU A 840 -29.93 42.25 59.52
CA LEU A 840 -30.18 41.59 58.22
C LEU A 840 -29.82 42.49 57.02
N SER A 841 -29.53 43.76 57.25
CA SER A 841 -29.22 44.71 56.17
C SER A 841 -27.76 44.62 55.74
N GLY A 842 -27.53 44.59 54.42
CA GLY A 842 -26.19 44.62 53.82
C GLY A 842 -25.38 43.34 53.97
N LEU A 843 -26.03 42.17 54.03
CA LEU A 843 -25.35 40.88 54.09
C LEU A 843 -24.87 40.45 52.69
N VAL A 844 -23.60 40.08 52.59
CA VAL A 844 -22.97 39.67 51.33
C VAL A 844 -22.09 38.46 51.57
N VAL A 845 -22.22 37.43 50.74
CA VAL A 845 -21.29 36.31 50.68
C VAL A 845 -20.34 36.49 49.50
N ARG A 846 -19.06 36.18 49.69
CA ARG A 846 -18.03 36.21 48.65
C ARG A 846 -17.27 34.88 48.61
N ALA A 847 -16.77 34.51 47.45
CA ALA A 847 -15.82 33.41 47.32
C ALA A 847 -14.48 33.77 47.98
N GLN A 848 -13.84 32.82 48.66
CA GLN A 848 -12.49 32.97 49.19
C GLN A 848 -11.41 32.69 48.14
N ASN A 849 -10.21 33.22 48.39
CA ASN A 849 -9.02 32.85 47.62
C ASN A 849 -8.66 31.40 47.93
N GLY A 850 -8.74 30.54 46.91
CA GLY A 850 -8.51 29.10 47.06
C GLY A 850 -9.78 28.26 47.11
N ASN A 851 -10.96 28.86 46.86
CA ASN A 851 -12.20 28.11 46.68
C ASN A 851 -12.00 26.95 45.70
N ASP A 852 -12.30 25.73 46.12
CA ASP A 852 -12.07 24.52 45.34
C ASP A 852 -13.35 23.67 45.18
N VAL A 853 -14.50 24.29 45.42
CA VAL A 853 -15.82 23.72 45.15
C VAL A 853 -15.94 23.38 43.67
N THR A 854 -16.27 22.11 43.40
CA THR A 854 -16.49 21.59 42.04
C THR A 854 -17.82 20.84 41.97
N ASP A 855 -18.36 20.61 40.78
CA ASP A 855 -19.45 19.65 40.60
C ASP A 855 -18.95 18.19 40.59
N GLN A 856 -19.83 17.26 40.22
CA GLN A 856 -19.46 15.84 40.10
C GLN A 856 -18.58 15.50 38.89
N SER A 857 -18.54 16.38 37.88
CA SER A 857 -17.71 16.26 36.67
C SER A 857 -16.35 16.94 36.81
N GLY A 858 -16.13 17.66 37.92
CA GLY A 858 -14.90 18.39 38.23
C GLY A 858 -14.87 19.82 37.70
N ASN A 859 -16.00 20.41 37.28
CA ASN A 859 -16.03 21.81 36.88
C ASN A 859 -16.06 22.72 38.11
N ALA A 860 -15.13 23.69 38.16
CA ALA A 860 -15.01 24.61 39.28
C ALA A 860 -16.15 25.64 39.35
N LEU A 861 -16.63 25.91 40.57
CA LEU A 861 -17.68 26.89 40.89
C LEU A 861 -17.38 28.26 40.28
N ASP A 862 -18.35 28.78 39.52
CA ASP A 862 -18.30 30.12 38.96
C ASP A 862 -19.05 31.09 39.89
N PHE A 863 -18.33 31.56 40.92
CA PHE A 863 -18.90 32.42 41.96
C PHE A 863 -17.92 33.49 42.42
N ALA A 864 -18.42 34.73 42.54
CA ALA A 864 -17.65 35.85 43.09
C ALA A 864 -18.33 36.44 44.34
N THR A 865 -19.61 36.82 44.22
CA THR A 865 -20.38 37.40 45.33
C THR A 865 -21.89 37.29 45.12
N ILE A 866 -22.66 37.22 46.21
CA ILE A 866 -24.12 37.34 46.21
C ILE A 866 -24.61 38.10 47.45
N ASN A 867 -25.67 38.88 47.32
CA ASN A 867 -26.38 39.48 48.46
C ASN A 867 -27.26 38.42 49.13
N VAL A 868 -27.28 38.39 50.45
CA VAL A 868 -28.14 37.47 51.21
C VAL A 868 -29.52 38.11 51.35
N GLN A 869 -30.55 37.35 50.98
CA GLN A 869 -31.96 37.73 51.10
C GLN A 869 -32.57 37.35 52.44
#